data_AF-A0A5E4PWI3-F1
#
_entry.id   AF-A0A5E4PWI3-F1
#
_cell.length_a   1.000
_cell.length_b   1.000
_cell.length_c   1.000
_cell.angle_alpha   90.00
_cell.angle_beta   90.00
_cell.angle_gamma   90.00
#
_symmetry.space_group_name_H-M   'P 1'
#
loop_
_entity.id
_entity.type
_entity.pdbx_description
1 polymer ?
#
loop_
_entity_poly.entity_id
_entity_poly.type
_entity_poly.pdbx_seq_one_letter_code
_entity_poly.pdbx_strand_id
1 'polypeptide(L)'
;MRAALSFLCVCFYALLSSGTTSGDDTRWLLSLLDLVEFDYQDQCGQRATAAWDELTGNSKGLSLKMERDKSFGIFARQQKMDVKTAFKSQSLTSSDDILRRRVKLLLQPGDSIMETEQWIRLVTFADYSINRLRFATDYDCGPTNCTLRELHNSLAREQDEEILKRMKLSWEKKLPDLTEYLENILPLLRNASKENLYNSVEEYWDALGEYEGGLLKAREIWDNVKPLYMKLQKYVALRLKGSEAVGKPIPIHLLKSLMGDDWSNLIEILLPKHSDIYQKVYANLHLMDMGGLNAFKEAEKLIRHLNFGEIPTEILTESDYNGTCPTNIVDWCQPNKIRFVTCKDVSIANFIEAHEAAMKIKYKLIAATHSNNTYILREAPRYSAVYEAIPGFVSLLSLNPHSLDRAGLYPLDKFTYNPNYHRLVLQLIIALRDLPKLNFYMAADEWRLRLLMGKIPMPQIFDSWREFRKNFSYIESSNDDVLGDPYVLTNKPLVGKFMGLILKYQLYQSFAEELMLDDSDLISHVADRNQRLVDVMMQGYDLVWTEMVSDLLAKRENGLEYTAMTDYFRLLDEYLDSQLDPASETNFDDYVEPPSEVDDSQNEIFVEPEITNKEVVHEEVQTHENIDENIIDTDDESNAKFSLETSTVGVLEIKNPVPAEDQKNTEGNPTEASYNVYWWLGVGVAITVLVILVAIIVRKRHNHRKQLERQRRQHTRA
;
A
#
# COMPACT_ATOMS: atom_id res chain seq x y z
N MET A 1 24.60 57.68 28.17
CA MET A 1 24.39 56.30 28.68
C MET A 1 24.08 56.33 30.17
N ARG A 2 23.04 55.60 30.63
CA ARG A 2 22.86 54.97 31.98
C ARG A 2 21.39 54.65 32.32
N ALA A 3 20.42 55.39 31.77
CA ALA A 3 18.99 55.17 32.09
C ALA A 3 18.33 53.95 31.39
N ALA A 4 18.88 53.48 30.26
CA ALA A 4 18.21 52.46 29.43
C ALA A 4 18.35 51.01 29.93
N LEU A 5 19.39 50.67 30.71
CA LEU A 5 19.62 49.29 31.15
C LEU A 5 18.63 48.80 32.23
N SER A 6 18.07 49.72 33.03
CA SER A 6 17.30 49.33 34.23
C SER A 6 15.92 48.72 33.93
N PHE A 7 15.32 49.01 32.76
CA PHE A 7 14.01 48.44 32.40
C PHE A 7 14.12 47.04 31.78
N LEU A 8 15.19 46.74 31.05
CA LEU A 8 15.41 45.43 30.44
C LEU A 8 15.61 44.31 31.49
N CYS A 9 16.36 44.58 32.56
CA CYS A 9 16.53 43.61 33.64
C CYS A 9 15.23 43.36 34.44
N VAL A 10 14.37 44.38 34.62
CA VAL A 10 13.11 44.22 35.37
C VAL A 10 12.10 43.39 34.57
N CYS A 11 12.01 43.57 33.25
CA CYS A 11 11.17 42.72 32.40
C CYS A 11 11.66 41.25 32.38
N PHE A 12 12.99 41.02 32.38
CA PHE A 12 13.53 39.66 32.48
C PHE A 12 13.24 39.00 33.83
N TYR A 13 13.38 39.73 34.94
CA TYR A 13 13.04 39.19 36.27
C TYR A 13 11.53 38.97 36.45
N ALA A 14 10.67 39.77 35.83
CA ALA A 14 9.22 39.56 35.85
C ALA A 14 8.79 38.27 35.12
N LEU A 15 9.48 37.87 34.05
CA LEU A 15 9.28 36.59 33.35
C LEU A 15 9.94 35.39 34.05
N LEU A 16 10.88 35.63 34.97
CA LEU A 16 11.54 34.60 35.78
C LEU A 16 10.98 34.49 37.21
N SER A 17 9.86 35.15 37.52
CA SER A 17 9.22 35.13 38.85
C SER A 17 7.71 34.87 38.84
N SER A 18 7.08 34.70 37.66
CA SER A 18 5.89 33.86 37.54
C SER A 18 6.27 32.42 37.85
N GLY A 19 5.73 31.84 38.92
CA GLY A 19 6.01 30.46 39.30
C GLY A 19 5.61 29.47 38.21
N THR A 20 6.35 28.37 38.10
CA THR A 20 6.19 27.33 37.06
C THR A 20 4.84 26.63 37.15
N THR A 21 3.82 27.20 36.50
CA THR A 21 2.52 26.59 36.30
C THR A 21 2.60 25.57 35.17
N SER A 22 2.14 24.33 35.43
CA SER A 22 2.17 23.20 34.48
C SER A 22 1.70 23.56 33.05
N GLY A 23 0.72 24.45 32.91
CA GLY A 23 0.23 24.93 31.61
C GLY A 23 1.28 25.62 30.71
N ASP A 24 2.33 26.23 31.25
CA ASP A 24 3.42 26.78 30.42
C ASP A 24 4.35 25.68 29.89
N ASP A 25 4.62 24.65 30.71
CA ASP A 25 5.37 23.46 30.29
C ASP A 25 4.61 22.64 29.24
N THR A 26 3.29 22.46 29.40
CA THR A 26 2.41 21.80 28.40
C THR A 26 2.36 22.60 27.10
N ARG A 27 2.24 23.93 27.17
CA ARG A 27 2.20 24.81 25.99
C ARG A 27 3.51 24.82 25.21
N TRP A 28 4.64 24.82 25.92
CA TRP A 28 5.95 24.71 25.30
C TRP A 28 6.17 23.34 24.65
N LEU A 29 5.78 22.25 25.32
CA LEU A 29 5.81 20.90 24.74
C LEU A 29 5.00 20.83 23.43
N LEU A 30 3.74 21.29 23.45
CA LEU A 30 2.89 21.35 22.24
C LEU A 30 3.58 22.11 21.10
N SER A 31 4.11 23.30 21.40
CA SER A 31 4.77 24.16 20.40
C SER A 31 6.02 23.49 19.79
N LEU A 32 6.70 22.62 20.53
CA LEU A 32 7.80 21.81 20.01
C LEU A 32 7.28 20.65 19.16
N LEU A 33 6.26 19.89 19.60
CA LEU A 33 5.75 18.76 18.82
C LEU A 33 5.18 19.20 17.47
N ASP A 34 4.53 20.35 17.42
CA ASP A 34 4.03 20.93 16.18
C ASP A 34 5.19 21.23 15.20
N LEU A 35 6.32 21.77 15.70
CA LEU A 35 7.53 22.02 14.91
C LEU A 35 8.19 20.71 14.44
N VAL A 36 8.34 19.73 15.34
CA VAL A 36 8.87 18.39 15.05
C VAL A 36 8.05 17.73 13.92
N GLU A 37 6.73 17.85 13.97
CA GLU A 37 5.84 17.25 12.97
C GLU A 37 5.86 17.98 11.62
N PHE A 38 6.09 19.30 11.58
CA PHE A 38 6.39 20.00 10.33
C PHE A 38 7.72 19.53 9.71
N ASP A 39 8.77 19.39 10.51
CA ASP A 39 10.05 18.83 10.05
C ASP A 39 9.86 17.40 9.48
N TYR A 40 9.07 16.56 10.14
CA TYR A 40 8.72 15.22 9.65
C TYR A 40 7.94 15.27 8.33
N GLN A 41 7.02 16.23 8.17
CA GLN A 41 6.26 16.42 6.93
C GLN A 41 7.17 16.85 5.76
N ASP A 42 8.14 17.72 6.00
CA ASP A 42 9.14 18.12 4.99
C ASP A 42 10.09 16.96 4.63
N GLN A 43 10.48 16.12 5.61
CA GLN A 43 11.23 14.90 5.33
C GLN A 43 10.41 13.88 4.52
N CYS A 44 9.11 13.72 4.82
CA CYS A 44 8.21 12.91 3.99
C CYS A 44 8.16 13.46 2.55
N GLY A 45 7.93 14.76 2.35
CA GLY A 45 7.87 15.36 1.02
C GLY A 45 9.16 15.16 0.19
N GLN A 46 10.33 15.18 0.83
CA GLN A 46 11.61 14.89 0.18
C GLN A 46 11.77 13.40 -0.17
N ARG A 47 11.46 12.49 0.77
CA ARG A 47 11.53 11.03 0.57
C ARG A 47 10.53 10.55 -0.49
N ALA A 48 9.31 11.09 -0.48
CA ALA A 48 8.27 10.83 -1.47
C ALA A 48 8.69 11.26 -2.88
N THR A 49 9.35 12.42 -3.01
CA THR A 49 9.90 12.87 -4.30
C THR A 49 10.94 11.89 -4.84
N ALA A 50 11.90 11.49 -3.99
CA ALA A 50 12.95 10.55 -4.39
C ALA A 50 12.41 9.12 -4.67
N ALA A 51 11.39 8.68 -3.94
CA ALA A 51 10.70 7.42 -4.19
C ALA A 51 9.88 7.45 -5.49
N TRP A 52 9.26 8.59 -5.83
CA TRP A 52 8.60 8.77 -7.14
C TRP A 52 9.61 8.71 -8.29
N ASP A 53 10.74 9.42 -8.16
CA ASP A 53 11.84 9.33 -9.13
C ASP A 53 12.32 7.87 -9.30
N GLU A 54 12.52 7.13 -8.21
CA GLU A 54 12.89 5.71 -8.26
C GLU A 54 11.84 4.84 -8.96
N LEU A 55 10.56 4.92 -8.56
CA LEU A 55 9.48 4.09 -9.09
C LEU A 55 9.17 4.36 -10.58
N THR A 56 9.43 5.58 -11.06
CA THR A 56 9.30 5.97 -12.48
C THR A 56 10.55 5.68 -13.32
N GLY A 57 11.61 5.07 -12.74
CA GLY A 57 12.80 4.68 -13.47
C GLY A 57 13.79 5.82 -13.77
N ASN A 58 13.74 6.94 -13.02
CA ASN A 58 14.74 8.00 -13.11
C ASN A 58 16.15 7.42 -12.82
N SER A 59 17.14 7.71 -13.66
CA SER A 59 18.51 7.19 -13.53
C SER A 59 19.24 7.63 -12.25
N LYS A 60 18.73 8.64 -11.53
CA LYS A 60 19.17 9.05 -10.19
C LYS A 60 18.18 8.69 -9.08
N GLY A 61 17.03 8.10 -9.40
CA GLY A 61 15.95 7.82 -8.45
C GLY A 61 16.41 6.95 -7.29
N LEU A 62 17.02 5.78 -7.57
CA LEU A 62 17.53 4.90 -6.51
C LEU A 62 18.57 5.60 -5.62
N SER A 63 19.54 6.33 -6.18
CA SER A 63 20.59 6.97 -5.38
C SER A 63 20.04 8.10 -4.51
N LEU A 64 19.10 8.91 -5.03
CA LEU A 64 18.38 9.93 -4.26
C LEU A 64 17.50 9.30 -3.18
N LYS A 65 16.78 8.21 -3.49
CA LYS A 65 15.94 7.50 -2.52
C LYS A 65 16.79 6.96 -1.36
N MET A 66 17.86 6.23 -1.68
CA MET A 66 18.81 5.74 -0.69
C MET A 66 19.45 6.87 0.14
N GLU A 67 19.77 8.01 -0.45
CA GLU A 67 20.29 9.18 0.27
C GLU A 67 19.27 9.67 1.32
N ARG A 68 18.02 9.91 0.90
CA ARG A 68 16.96 10.46 1.76
C ARG A 68 16.55 9.46 2.84
N ASP A 69 16.35 8.20 2.50
CA ASP A 69 16.01 7.14 3.44
C ASP A 69 17.13 6.89 4.46
N LYS A 70 18.42 6.98 4.07
CA LYS A 70 19.54 6.93 5.03
C LYS A 70 19.56 8.13 5.98
N SER A 71 19.38 9.35 5.47
CA SER A 71 19.33 10.55 6.31
C SER A 71 18.17 10.55 7.30
N PHE A 72 17.04 9.91 6.96
CA PHE A 72 15.85 9.84 7.81
C PHE A 72 16.12 9.19 9.18
N GLY A 73 17.02 8.21 9.27
CA GLY A 73 17.39 7.60 10.55
C GLY A 73 18.34 8.45 11.40
N ILE A 74 19.02 9.45 10.83
CA ILE A 74 19.73 10.48 11.61
C ILE A 74 18.69 11.47 12.16
N PHE A 75 17.82 11.93 11.27
CA PHE A 75 16.72 12.86 11.57
C PHE A 75 15.80 12.34 12.70
N ALA A 76 15.26 11.12 12.58
CA ALA A 76 14.30 10.57 13.53
C ALA A 76 14.88 10.43 14.95
N ARG A 77 16.18 10.13 15.08
CA ARG A 77 16.87 10.09 16.38
C ARG A 77 17.08 11.47 16.98
N GLN A 78 17.39 12.48 16.16
CA GLN A 78 17.49 13.87 16.63
C GLN A 78 16.14 14.33 17.18
N GLN A 79 15.06 14.17 16.40
CA GLN A 79 13.71 14.52 16.84
C GLN A 79 13.28 13.76 18.11
N LYS A 80 13.57 12.45 18.21
CA LYS A 80 13.36 11.67 19.45
C LYS A 80 14.12 12.25 20.64
N MET A 81 15.35 12.75 20.46
CA MET A 81 16.13 13.37 21.53
C MET A 81 15.61 14.74 21.95
N ASP A 82 15.14 15.56 21.00
CA ASP A 82 14.56 16.87 21.30
C ASP A 82 13.22 16.73 22.04
N VAL A 83 12.33 15.85 21.55
CA VAL A 83 11.08 15.49 22.24
C VAL A 83 11.36 14.91 23.63
N LYS A 84 12.35 14.02 23.78
CA LYS A 84 12.74 13.44 25.07
C LYS A 84 13.31 14.47 26.05
N THR A 85 14.02 15.48 25.56
CA THR A 85 14.59 16.56 26.38
C THR A 85 13.51 17.54 26.84
N ALA A 86 12.46 17.73 26.02
CA ALA A 86 11.32 18.55 26.37
C ALA A 86 10.29 17.85 27.27
N PHE A 87 10.13 16.54 27.13
CA PHE A 87 9.12 15.78 27.85
C PHE A 87 9.43 15.64 29.35
N LYS A 88 8.75 16.44 30.17
CA LYS A 88 8.68 16.26 31.63
C LYS A 88 7.38 15.52 31.97
N SER A 89 7.41 14.68 33.00
CA SER A 89 6.22 13.97 33.50
C SER A 89 5.11 14.90 34.05
N GLN A 90 5.42 16.18 34.24
CA GLN A 90 4.51 17.24 34.73
C GLN A 90 3.86 18.05 33.57
N SER A 91 4.24 17.77 32.32
CA SER A 91 3.75 18.44 31.11
C SER A 91 2.45 17.84 30.53
N LEU A 92 1.98 16.70 31.06
CA LEU A 92 0.72 16.07 30.67
C LEU A 92 -0.23 15.98 31.86
N THR A 93 -1.50 16.31 31.64
CA THR A 93 -2.60 16.02 32.56
C THR A 93 -3.19 14.62 32.31
N SER A 94 -4.24 14.28 33.05
CA SER A 94 -5.02 13.05 32.86
C SER A 94 -6.05 13.12 31.73
N SER A 95 -6.09 14.21 30.96
CA SER A 95 -7.03 14.41 29.83
C SER A 95 -6.34 14.66 28.48
N ASP A 96 -5.00 14.65 28.44
CA ASP A 96 -4.20 15.02 27.25
C ASP A 96 -3.83 13.79 26.41
N ASP A 97 -4.78 12.90 26.10
CA ASP A 97 -4.44 11.56 25.59
C ASP A 97 -3.99 11.54 24.12
N ILE A 98 -4.52 12.43 23.26
CA ILE A 98 -3.98 12.67 21.91
C ILE A 98 -2.52 13.16 22.00
N LEU A 99 -2.22 14.06 22.94
CA LEU A 99 -0.87 14.57 23.16
C LEU A 99 0.06 13.48 23.71
N ARG A 100 -0.44 12.63 24.62
CA ARG A 100 0.25 11.43 25.12
C ARG A 100 0.60 10.47 23.98
N ARG A 101 -0.32 10.27 23.03
CA ARG A 101 -0.14 9.44 21.82
C ARG A 101 0.89 10.05 20.86
N ARG A 102 0.80 11.35 20.54
CA ARG A 102 1.84 12.09 19.77
C ARG A 102 3.23 11.91 20.39
N VAL A 103 3.38 12.14 21.69
CA VAL A 103 4.66 11.95 22.42
C VAL A 103 5.13 10.50 22.36
N LYS A 104 4.27 9.50 22.59
CA LYS A 104 4.63 8.08 22.50
C LYS A 104 5.19 7.74 21.12
N LEU A 105 4.49 8.12 20.05
CA LEU A 105 4.87 7.82 18.67
C LEU A 105 6.20 8.48 18.27
N LEU A 106 6.47 9.71 18.70
CA LEU A 106 7.73 10.42 18.45
C LEU A 106 8.91 9.87 19.29
N LEU A 107 8.63 9.25 20.44
CA LEU A 107 9.64 8.55 21.26
C LEU A 107 9.87 7.09 20.84
N GLN A 108 8.93 6.47 20.14
CA GLN A 108 8.98 5.08 19.64
C GLN A 108 8.64 4.98 18.13
N PRO A 109 9.30 5.71 17.20
CA PRO A 109 8.93 5.74 15.78
C PRO A 109 9.38 4.49 14.98
N GLY A 110 9.62 3.35 15.64
CA GLY A 110 10.00 2.09 15.00
C GLY A 110 11.47 2.03 14.59
N ASP A 111 11.78 1.36 13.50
CA ASP A 111 13.16 0.93 13.13
C ASP A 111 14.12 2.11 12.86
N SER A 112 13.58 3.30 12.58
CA SER A 112 14.33 4.53 12.28
C SER A 112 15.22 5.05 13.41
N ILE A 113 15.09 4.50 14.63
CA ILE A 113 15.92 4.88 15.79
C ILE A 113 17.16 4.00 16.02
N MET A 114 17.37 2.97 15.20
CA MET A 114 18.58 2.14 15.31
C MET A 114 19.86 2.98 15.11
N GLU A 115 21.00 2.45 15.54
CA GLU A 115 22.30 3.08 15.31
C GLU A 115 22.51 3.39 13.81
N THR A 116 23.24 4.47 13.52
CA THR A 116 23.35 5.03 12.15
C THR A 116 23.74 3.98 11.12
N GLU A 117 24.72 3.13 11.46
CA GLU A 117 25.25 2.08 10.58
C GLU A 117 24.23 0.95 10.36
N GLN A 118 23.49 0.57 11.40
CA GLN A 118 22.45 -0.46 11.34
C GLN A 118 21.28 -0.01 10.45
N TRP A 119 20.81 1.23 10.63
CA TRP A 119 19.80 1.84 9.78
C TRP A 119 20.27 1.96 8.33
N ILE A 120 21.49 2.46 8.11
CA ILE A 120 22.07 2.56 6.76
C ILE A 120 22.18 1.17 6.11
N ARG A 121 22.52 0.11 6.85
CA ARG A 121 22.59 -1.25 6.31
C ARG A 121 21.22 -1.78 5.88
N LEU A 122 20.20 -1.67 6.75
CA LEU A 122 18.83 -2.08 6.43
C LEU A 122 18.29 -1.35 5.19
N VAL A 123 18.41 -0.02 5.13
CA VAL A 123 17.97 0.78 3.98
C VAL A 123 18.75 0.42 2.72
N THR A 124 20.08 0.28 2.82
CA THR A 124 20.91 -0.08 1.65
C THR A 124 20.52 -1.44 1.07
N PHE A 125 20.31 -2.44 1.93
CA PHE A 125 19.89 -3.77 1.51
C PHE A 125 18.49 -3.75 0.88
N ALA A 126 17.52 -3.15 1.57
CA ALA A 126 16.12 -3.19 1.15
C ALA A 126 15.87 -2.43 -0.15
N ASP A 127 16.32 -1.17 -0.24
CA ASP A 127 16.06 -0.33 -1.42
C ASP A 127 16.74 -0.88 -2.67
N TYR A 128 17.99 -1.33 -2.55
CA TYR A 128 18.71 -1.95 -3.66
C TYR A 128 18.02 -3.25 -4.12
N SER A 129 17.57 -4.10 -3.19
CA SER A 129 16.92 -5.37 -3.52
C SER A 129 15.56 -5.17 -4.20
N ILE A 130 14.73 -4.27 -3.66
CA ILE A 130 13.41 -3.94 -4.23
C ILE A 130 13.57 -3.33 -5.63
N ASN A 131 14.50 -2.38 -5.81
CA ASN A 131 14.78 -1.77 -7.10
C ASN A 131 15.29 -2.81 -8.12
N ARG A 132 16.25 -3.66 -7.72
CA ARG A 132 16.82 -4.71 -8.60
C ARG A 132 15.77 -5.72 -9.06
N LEU A 133 14.79 -6.06 -8.21
CA LEU A 133 13.67 -6.92 -8.59
C LEU A 133 12.71 -6.18 -9.55
N ARG A 134 12.35 -4.93 -9.25
CA ARG A 134 11.39 -4.14 -10.05
C ARG A 134 11.89 -3.86 -11.48
N PHE A 135 13.18 -3.50 -11.63
CA PHE A 135 13.75 -2.98 -12.87
C PHE A 135 14.63 -3.97 -13.64
N ALA A 136 14.72 -5.24 -13.24
CA ALA A 136 15.35 -6.26 -14.07
C ALA A 136 14.53 -6.51 -15.36
N THR A 137 15.23 -6.57 -16.49
CA THR A 137 14.67 -6.73 -17.85
C THR A 137 15.11 -8.03 -18.52
N ASP A 138 15.73 -8.92 -17.75
CA ASP A 138 16.36 -10.16 -18.19
C ASP A 138 15.84 -11.39 -17.42
N TYR A 139 14.56 -11.36 -17.04
CA TYR A 139 13.84 -12.57 -16.60
C TYR A 139 13.55 -13.47 -17.81
N ASP A 140 13.51 -14.78 -17.58
CA ASP A 140 13.16 -15.79 -18.59
C ASP A 140 11.64 -15.84 -18.75
N CYS A 141 11.12 -15.41 -19.90
CA CYS A 141 9.69 -15.49 -20.24
C CYS A 141 9.35 -16.68 -21.15
N GLY A 142 10.24 -17.67 -21.30
CA GLY A 142 10.04 -18.83 -22.16
C GLY A 142 10.93 -18.81 -23.40
N PRO A 143 10.56 -18.07 -24.47
CA PRO A 143 11.37 -17.90 -25.69
C PRO A 143 12.21 -16.61 -25.71
N THR A 144 11.96 -15.66 -24.80
CA THR A 144 12.57 -14.33 -24.77
C THR A 144 12.86 -13.87 -23.33
N ASN A 145 13.75 -12.89 -23.21
CA ASN A 145 13.97 -12.16 -21.96
C ASN A 145 12.93 -11.03 -21.79
N CYS A 146 12.56 -10.71 -20.54
CA CYS A 146 11.45 -9.79 -20.26
C CYS A 146 11.56 -9.02 -18.92
N THR A 147 10.71 -8.01 -18.73
CA THR A 147 10.55 -7.27 -17.46
C THR A 147 9.75 -8.06 -16.42
N LEU A 148 9.77 -7.65 -15.14
CA LEU A 148 8.98 -8.29 -14.09
C LEU A 148 7.46 -8.31 -14.41
N ARG A 149 6.94 -7.22 -15.00
CA ARG A 149 5.53 -7.09 -15.41
C ARG A 149 5.16 -8.09 -16.52
N GLU A 150 6.08 -8.32 -17.46
CA GLU A 150 5.92 -9.34 -18.50
C GLU A 150 6.12 -10.76 -17.95
N LEU A 151 7.00 -10.97 -16.97
CA LEU A 151 7.15 -12.25 -16.28
C LEU A 151 5.84 -12.68 -15.61
N HIS A 152 5.19 -11.80 -14.83
CA HIS A 152 3.87 -12.10 -14.24
C HIS A 152 2.82 -12.43 -15.31
N ASN A 153 2.80 -11.68 -16.42
CA ASN A 153 1.89 -11.92 -17.54
C ASN A 153 2.13 -13.27 -18.23
N SER A 154 3.38 -13.69 -18.41
CA SER A 154 3.74 -14.96 -19.04
C SER A 154 3.47 -16.13 -18.08
N LEU A 155 3.87 -16.00 -16.82
CA LEU A 155 3.66 -16.99 -15.76
C LEU A 155 2.18 -17.35 -15.56
N ALA A 156 1.27 -16.38 -15.70
CA ALA A 156 -0.18 -16.61 -15.65
C ALA A 156 -0.69 -17.49 -16.80
N ARG A 157 -0.14 -17.32 -18.02
CA ARG A 157 -0.64 -17.94 -19.26
C ARG A 157 0.04 -19.27 -19.59
N GLU A 158 1.29 -19.44 -19.19
CA GLU A 158 2.10 -20.64 -19.43
C GLU A 158 1.47 -21.90 -18.81
N GLN A 159 1.71 -23.05 -19.45
CA GLN A 159 1.17 -24.37 -19.08
C GLN A 159 2.27 -25.44 -18.98
N ASP A 160 3.43 -25.24 -19.62
CA ASP A 160 4.57 -26.16 -19.49
C ASP A 160 5.26 -26.01 -18.13
N GLU A 161 5.37 -27.11 -17.38
CA GLU A 161 5.94 -27.12 -16.04
C GLU A 161 7.42 -26.74 -16.00
N GLU A 162 8.23 -27.20 -16.95
CA GLU A 162 9.66 -26.88 -16.99
C GLU A 162 9.87 -25.42 -17.45
N ILE A 163 8.97 -24.84 -18.25
CA ILE A 163 8.99 -23.39 -18.53
C ILE A 163 8.58 -22.58 -17.28
N LEU A 164 7.49 -22.92 -16.59
CA LEU A 164 7.10 -22.26 -15.32
C LEU A 164 8.23 -22.29 -14.27
N LYS A 165 8.94 -23.41 -14.20
CA LYS A 165 10.10 -23.63 -13.34
C LYS A 165 11.32 -22.81 -13.78
N ARG A 166 11.61 -22.69 -15.09
CA ARG A 166 12.62 -21.77 -15.62
C ARG A 166 12.29 -20.31 -15.31
N MET A 167 11.03 -19.89 -15.52
CA MET A 167 10.54 -18.56 -15.20
C MET A 167 10.84 -18.20 -13.73
N LYS A 168 10.43 -19.05 -12.78
CA LYS A 168 10.72 -18.83 -11.35
C LYS A 168 12.22 -18.86 -11.02
N LEU A 169 12.99 -19.82 -11.57
CA LEU A 169 14.45 -19.87 -11.38
C LEU A 169 15.18 -18.65 -11.99
N SER A 170 14.59 -17.95 -12.97
CA SER A 170 15.12 -16.69 -13.48
C SER A 170 14.90 -15.54 -12.50
N TRP A 171 13.77 -15.56 -11.78
CA TRP A 171 13.44 -14.58 -10.75
C TRP A 171 14.24 -14.77 -9.47
N GLU A 172 14.45 -16.02 -9.04
CA GLU A 172 15.27 -16.34 -7.86
C GLU A 172 16.70 -15.81 -8.01
N LYS A 173 17.29 -15.85 -9.21
CA LYS A 173 18.60 -15.26 -9.52
C LYS A 173 18.67 -13.73 -9.33
N LYS A 174 17.54 -13.05 -9.10
CA LYS A 174 17.45 -11.60 -8.82
C LYS A 174 17.18 -11.30 -7.34
N LEU A 175 16.87 -12.30 -6.51
CA LEU A 175 16.74 -12.18 -5.05
C LEU A 175 18.09 -11.85 -4.39
N PRO A 176 18.11 -11.08 -3.28
CA PRO A 176 19.34 -10.78 -2.56
C PRO A 176 19.90 -12.01 -1.83
N ASP A 177 21.16 -11.90 -1.41
CA ASP A 177 21.84 -13.00 -0.69
C ASP A 177 21.13 -13.30 0.65
N LEU A 178 20.62 -14.52 0.75
CA LEU A 178 19.97 -15.05 1.95
C LEU A 178 20.91 -15.06 3.17
N THR A 179 22.22 -15.18 2.95
CA THR A 179 23.25 -15.09 4.01
C THR A 179 23.31 -13.69 4.60
N GLU A 180 23.38 -12.66 3.75
CA GLU A 180 23.35 -11.26 4.21
C GLU A 180 22.04 -10.98 4.95
N TYR A 181 20.90 -11.47 4.44
CA TYR A 181 19.63 -11.32 5.15
C TYR A 181 19.65 -11.94 6.55
N LEU A 182 20.01 -13.23 6.66
CA LEU A 182 19.91 -14.01 7.89
C LEU A 182 20.94 -13.60 8.94
N GLU A 183 22.18 -13.29 8.54
CA GLU A 183 23.26 -12.95 9.46
C GLU A 183 23.28 -11.47 9.85
N ASN A 184 22.86 -10.58 8.94
CA ASN A 184 23.13 -9.14 9.09
C ASN A 184 21.91 -8.21 9.00
N ILE A 185 20.78 -8.63 8.41
CA ILE A 185 19.58 -7.79 8.26
C ILE A 185 18.50 -8.19 9.27
N LEU A 186 18.06 -9.46 9.26
CA LEU A 186 17.04 -9.98 10.17
C LEU A 186 17.40 -9.74 11.65
N PRO A 187 18.66 -9.96 12.12
CA PRO A 187 19.00 -9.77 13.54
C PRO A 187 18.86 -8.33 14.05
N LEU A 188 18.85 -7.32 13.17
CA LEU A 188 18.69 -5.91 13.53
C LEU A 188 17.36 -5.65 14.26
N LEU A 189 16.33 -6.47 14.02
CA LEU A 189 15.05 -6.40 14.74
C LEU A 189 15.20 -6.52 16.27
N ARG A 190 16.20 -7.28 16.76
CA ARG A 190 16.47 -7.36 18.20
C ARG A 190 16.93 -6.01 18.76
N ASN A 191 17.67 -5.24 17.96
CA ASN A 191 18.12 -3.89 18.33
C ASN A 191 16.99 -2.87 18.19
N ALA A 192 16.20 -2.92 17.10
CA ALA A 192 15.01 -2.09 16.91
C ALA A 192 14.01 -2.25 18.06
N SER A 193 13.70 -3.48 18.47
CA SER A 193 12.86 -3.80 19.64
C SER A 193 13.38 -3.12 20.91
N LYS A 194 14.67 -3.32 21.21
CA LYS A 194 15.31 -2.83 22.43
C LYS A 194 15.35 -1.29 22.50
N GLU A 195 15.71 -0.61 21.43
CA GLU A 195 15.76 0.86 21.38
C GLU A 195 14.35 1.50 21.42
N ASN A 196 13.33 0.74 20.99
CA ASN A 196 11.92 1.09 21.15
C ASN A 196 11.34 0.67 22.51
N LEU A 197 12.16 0.08 23.41
CA LEU A 197 11.81 -0.32 24.78
C LEU A 197 10.89 -1.55 24.92
N TYR A 198 10.91 -2.47 23.96
CA TYR A 198 10.20 -3.76 24.01
C TYR A 198 11.15 -4.93 24.31
N ASN A 199 10.71 -5.90 25.09
CA ASN A 199 11.58 -7.00 25.59
C ASN A 199 11.81 -8.07 24.52
N SER A 200 10.91 -8.18 23.55
CA SER A 200 10.98 -9.15 22.44
C SER A 200 10.50 -8.53 21.12
N VAL A 201 10.98 -9.09 20.00
CA VAL A 201 10.53 -8.67 18.66
C VAL A 201 9.04 -8.95 18.45
N GLU A 202 8.50 -9.94 19.15
CA GLU A 202 7.07 -10.27 19.19
C GLU A 202 6.25 -9.14 19.85
N GLU A 203 6.63 -8.67 21.05
CA GLU A 203 6.04 -7.46 21.66
C GLU A 203 6.19 -6.21 20.79
N TYR A 204 7.33 -6.04 20.13
CA TYR A 204 7.59 -4.91 19.24
C TYR A 204 6.67 -4.92 18.00
N TRP A 205 6.47 -6.09 17.39
CA TRP A 205 5.57 -6.25 16.24
C TRP A 205 4.10 -6.13 16.61
N ASP A 206 3.67 -6.68 17.76
CA ASP A 206 2.35 -6.44 18.35
C ASP A 206 2.10 -4.95 18.59
N ALA A 207 3.07 -4.24 19.15
CA ALA A 207 2.98 -2.80 19.38
C ALA A 207 2.99 -1.96 18.09
N LEU A 208 3.70 -2.41 17.04
CA LEU A 208 3.65 -1.78 15.70
C LEU A 208 2.28 -1.96 15.03
N GLY A 209 1.65 -3.13 15.19
CA GLY A 209 0.27 -3.39 14.73
C GLY A 209 -0.81 -2.81 15.66
N GLU A 210 -0.41 -2.16 16.75
CA GLU A 210 -1.24 -1.65 17.85
C GLU A 210 -2.24 -2.68 18.42
N TYR A 211 -1.83 -3.94 18.56
CA TYR A 211 -2.61 -4.97 19.22
C TYR A 211 -1.71 -5.82 20.13
N GLU A 212 -1.80 -5.58 21.44
CA GLU A 212 -1.15 -6.41 22.46
C GLU A 212 -1.66 -7.86 22.40
N GLY A 213 -0.77 -8.81 22.13
CA GLY A 213 -1.14 -10.21 21.87
C GLY A 213 -1.61 -10.48 20.44
N GLY A 214 -1.44 -9.54 19.49
CA GLY A 214 -1.87 -9.67 18.10
C GLY A 214 -1.33 -10.90 17.40
N LEU A 215 -0.05 -11.22 17.55
CA LEU A 215 0.59 -12.44 17.02
C LEU A 215 0.03 -13.72 17.67
N LEU A 216 -0.34 -13.69 18.96
CA LEU A 216 -1.00 -14.81 19.61
C LEU A 216 -2.42 -15.01 19.07
N LYS A 217 -3.18 -13.93 18.88
CA LYS A 217 -4.52 -13.98 18.29
C LYS A 217 -4.48 -14.40 16.82
N ALA A 218 -3.44 -14.01 16.06
CA ALA A 218 -3.23 -14.45 14.69
C ALA A 218 -2.99 -15.97 14.59
N ARG A 219 -2.28 -16.58 15.55
CA ARG A 219 -2.16 -18.06 15.66
C ARG A 219 -3.51 -18.73 15.89
N GLU A 220 -4.27 -18.23 16.88
CA GLU A 220 -5.60 -18.74 17.22
C GLU A 220 -6.55 -18.68 16.01
N ILE A 221 -6.59 -17.55 15.31
CA ILE A 221 -7.38 -17.37 14.09
C ILE A 221 -6.88 -18.30 12.97
N TRP A 222 -5.57 -18.38 12.74
CA TRP A 222 -5.01 -19.23 11.70
C TRP A 222 -5.35 -20.71 11.91
N ASP A 223 -5.26 -21.24 13.14
CA ASP A 223 -5.60 -22.64 13.40
C ASP A 223 -7.09 -22.96 13.13
N ASN A 224 -7.98 -21.97 13.20
CA ASN A 224 -9.40 -22.11 12.83
C ASN A 224 -9.69 -21.88 11.33
N VAL A 225 -8.91 -21.04 10.63
CA VAL A 225 -9.03 -20.81 9.16
C VAL A 225 -8.31 -21.89 8.33
N LYS A 226 -7.26 -22.50 8.89
CA LYS A 226 -6.42 -23.51 8.24
C LYS A 226 -7.19 -24.71 7.64
N PRO A 227 -8.30 -25.23 8.21
CA PRO A 227 -9.09 -26.29 7.57
C PRO A 227 -9.57 -25.91 6.17
N LEU A 228 -10.12 -24.72 5.99
CA LEU A 228 -10.59 -24.21 4.69
C LEU A 228 -9.41 -24.02 3.71
N TYR A 229 -8.29 -23.44 4.17
CA TYR A 229 -7.06 -23.38 3.39
C TYR A 229 -6.59 -24.77 2.93
N MET A 230 -6.64 -25.77 3.80
CA MET A 230 -6.23 -27.14 3.49
C MET A 230 -7.20 -27.85 2.53
N LYS A 231 -8.50 -27.53 2.54
CA LYS A 231 -9.44 -27.99 1.50
C LYS A 231 -9.09 -27.37 0.15
N LEU A 232 -8.87 -26.05 0.08
CA LEU A 232 -8.46 -25.37 -1.16
C LEU A 232 -7.14 -25.93 -1.69
N GLN A 233 -6.12 -26.09 -0.84
CA GLN A 233 -4.82 -26.68 -1.20
C GLN A 233 -4.97 -28.09 -1.79
N LYS A 234 -5.80 -28.95 -1.16
CA LYS A 234 -6.09 -30.30 -1.67
C LYS A 234 -6.79 -30.28 -3.04
N TYR A 235 -7.76 -29.38 -3.24
CA TYR A 235 -8.47 -29.25 -4.50
C TYR A 235 -7.55 -28.73 -5.62
N VAL A 236 -6.68 -27.77 -5.32
CA VAL A 236 -5.64 -27.29 -6.24
C VAL A 236 -4.66 -28.41 -6.60
N ALA A 237 -4.21 -29.21 -5.64
CA ALA A 237 -3.37 -30.38 -5.89
C ALA A 237 -4.08 -31.43 -6.78
N LEU A 238 -5.35 -31.72 -6.51
CA LEU A 238 -6.20 -32.63 -7.30
C LEU A 238 -6.33 -32.17 -8.75
N ARG A 239 -6.56 -30.88 -8.99
CA ARG A 239 -6.77 -30.32 -10.33
C ARG A 239 -5.46 -30.12 -11.12
N LEU A 240 -4.34 -29.86 -10.44
CA LEU A 240 -3.01 -29.75 -11.07
C LEU A 240 -2.34 -31.11 -11.38
N LYS A 241 -2.50 -32.10 -10.50
CA LYS A 241 -1.67 -33.34 -10.48
C LYS A 241 -2.44 -34.63 -10.18
N GLY A 242 -3.76 -34.58 -10.04
CA GLY A 242 -4.60 -35.76 -9.79
C GLY A 242 -4.62 -36.22 -8.33
N SER A 243 -5.34 -37.30 -8.07
CA SER A 243 -5.62 -37.80 -6.71
C SER A 243 -4.35 -38.17 -5.91
N GLU A 244 -3.29 -38.63 -6.58
CA GLU A 244 -2.01 -38.93 -5.92
C GLU A 244 -1.32 -37.70 -5.30
N ALA A 245 -1.67 -36.48 -5.72
CA ALA A 245 -1.10 -35.26 -5.15
C ALA A 245 -1.87 -34.73 -3.93
N VAL A 246 -3.07 -35.23 -3.66
CA VAL A 246 -3.94 -34.72 -2.59
C VAL A 246 -3.28 -34.87 -1.22
N GLY A 247 -3.17 -33.75 -0.50
CA GLY A 247 -2.51 -33.69 0.82
C GLY A 247 -0.98 -33.76 0.78
N LYS A 248 -0.36 -33.82 -0.40
CA LYS A 248 1.08 -33.60 -0.57
C LYS A 248 1.36 -32.11 -0.79
N PRO A 249 2.58 -31.62 -0.46
CA PRO A 249 2.99 -30.28 -0.83
C PRO A 249 3.03 -30.06 -2.36
N ILE A 250 2.54 -28.91 -2.83
CA ILE A 250 2.53 -28.54 -4.25
C ILE A 250 3.83 -27.81 -4.61
N PRO A 251 4.53 -28.16 -5.70
CA PRO A 251 5.63 -27.35 -6.23
C PRO A 251 5.16 -25.94 -6.64
N ILE A 252 5.74 -24.92 -6.01
CA ILE A 252 5.33 -23.51 -6.11
C ILE A 252 5.18 -22.97 -7.54
N HIS A 253 6.02 -23.37 -8.49
CA HIS A 253 5.94 -22.88 -9.88
C HIS A 253 4.62 -23.25 -10.56
N LEU A 254 3.98 -24.35 -10.15
CA LEU A 254 2.66 -24.77 -10.63
C LEU A 254 1.52 -23.89 -10.11
N LEU A 255 1.76 -23.06 -9.08
CA LEU A 255 0.78 -22.12 -8.55
C LEU A 255 0.70 -20.81 -9.36
N LYS A 256 1.57 -20.66 -10.37
CA LYS A 256 1.68 -19.46 -11.21
C LYS A 256 1.88 -18.16 -10.41
N SER A 257 2.57 -18.26 -9.26
CA SER A 257 3.06 -17.14 -8.46
C SER A 257 4.53 -17.37 -8.09
N LEU A 258 5.27 -16.27 -7.90
CA LEU A 258 6.70 -16.26 -7.59
C LEU A 258 6.98 -16.62 -6.12
N MET A 259 6.06 -16.27 -5.21
CA MET A 259 6.13 -16.57 -3.76
C MET A 259 5.04 -17.56 -3.30
N GLY A 260 4.07 -17.89 -4.18
CA GLY A 260 2.98 -18.82 -3.86
C GLY A 260 2.00 -18.26 -2.83
N ASP A 261 1.90 -16.94 -2.79
CA ASP A 261 1.08 -16.08 -1.93
C ASP A 261 -0.22 -15.63 -2.59
N ASP A 262 -0.39 -15.83 -3.90
CA ASP A 262 -1.63 -15.59 -4.66
C ASP A 262 -1.75 -16.70 -5.72
N TRP A 263 -2.91 -17.38 -5.79
CA TRP A 263 -3.17 -18.49 -6.71
C TRP A 263 -4.25 -18.12 -7.75
N SER A 264 -4.62 -16.84 -7.88
CA SER A 264 -5.69 -16.38 -8.78
C SER A 264 -5.47 -16.78 -10.24
N ASN A 265 -4.20 -16.90 -10.66
CA ASN A 265 -3.79 -17.38 -11.98
C ASN A 265 -4.18 -18.84 -12.30
N LEU A 266 -4.67 -19.60 -11.32
CA LEU A 266 -5.19 -20.96 -11.51
C LEU A 266 -6.70 -21.03 -11.76
N ILE A 267 -7.43 -19.91 -11.65
CA ILE A 267 -8.91 -19.90 -11.60
C ILE A 267 -9.55 -20.79 -12.67
N GLU A 268 -9.14 -20.69 -13.93
CA GLU A 268 -9.72 -21.42 -15.07
C GLU A 268 -9.70 -22.95 -14.89
N ILE A 269 -8.61 -23.53 -14.39
CA ILE A 269 -8.51 -24.98 -14.17
C ILE A 269 -9.24 -25.44 -12.90
N LEU A 270 -9.72 -24.50 -12.07
CA LEU A 270 -10.41 -24.75 -10.81
C LEU A 270 -11.93 -24.48 -10.88
N LEU A 271 -12.41 -23.84 -11.96
CA LEU A 271 -13.81 -23.49 -12.13
C LEU A 271 -14.75 -24.72 -12.04
N PRO A 272 -15.96 -24.55 -11.47
CA PRO A 272 -17.04 -25.51 -11.56
C PRO A 272 -17.73 -25.44 -12.94
N LYS A 273 -18.56 -26.45 -13.26
CA LYS A 273 -19.14 -26.70 -14.60
C LYS A 273 -19.77 -25.45 -15.26
N HIS A 274 -20.63 -24.72 -14.55
CA HIS A 274 -21.46 -23.62 -15.08
C HIS A 274 -20.92 -22.25 -14.67
N SER A 275 -19.65 -21.99 -14.99
CA SER A 275 -18.90 -20.80 -14.56
C SER A 275 -19.09 -19.57 -15.46
N ASP A 276 -20.32 -19.34 -15.93
CA ASP A 276 -20.64 -18.27 -16.89
C ASP A 276 -20.33 -16.86 -16.37
N ILE A 277 -20.49 -16.62 -15.05
CA ILE A 277 -20.17 -15.35 -14.41
C ILE A 277 -18.68 -15.01 -14.51
N TYR A 278 -17.79 -15.99 -14.34
CA TYR A 278 -16.37 -15.79 -14.60
C TYR A 278 -16.15 -15.40 -16.07
N GLN A 279 -16.77 -16.13 -17.00
CA GLN A 279 -16.58 -15.91 -18.44
C GLN A 279 -17.10 -14.54 -18.90
N LYS A 280 -18.32 -14.14 -18.50
CA LYS A 280 -18.88 -12.81 -18.83
C LYS A 280 -18.08 -11.69 -18.16
N VAL A 281 -17.73 -11.79 -16.88
CA VAL A 281 -16.91 -10.75 -16.20
C VAL A 281 -15.52 -10.64 -16.84
N TYR A 282 -14.83 -11.75 -17.09
CA TYR A 282 -13.52 -11.76 -17.73
C TYR A 282 -13.57 -11.15 -19.14
N ALA A 283 -14.57 -11.52 -19.95
CA ALA A 283 -14.76 -10.95 -21.29
C ALA A 283 -15.07 -9.45 -21.23
N ASN A 284 -15.98 -9.02 -20.36
CA ASN A 284 -16.39 -7.62 -20.25
C ASN A 284 -15.25 -6.72 -19.74
N LEU A 285 -14.42 -7.19 -18.80
CA LEU A 285 -13.21 -6.47 -18.38
C LEU A 285 -12.25 -6.21 -19.56
N HIS A 286 -12.12 -7.16 -20.49
CA HIS A 286 -11.28 -6.99 -21.69
C HIS A 286 -11.94 -6.13 -22.77
N LEU A 287 -13.24 -6.33 -23.03
CA LEU A 287 -14.00 -5.55 -24.02
C LEU A 287 -14.13 -4.07 -23.64
N MET A 288 -14.14 -3.76 -22.34
CA MET A 288 -14.21 -2.38 -21.81
C MET A 288 -12.83 -1.81 -21.42
N ASP A 289 -11.73 -2.51 -21.73
CA ASP A 289 -10.35 -2.13 -21.38
C ASP A 289 -10.19 -1.71 -19.91
N MET A 290 -10.71 -2.51 -18.98
CA MET A 290 -10.67 -2.24 -17.53
C MET A 290 -9.29 -2.57 -16.91
N GLY A 291 -8.25 -1.97 -17.49
CA GLY A 291 -6.89 -1.94 -16.97
C GLY A 291 -6.51 -0.53 -16.51
N GLY A 292 -5.48 -0.44 -15.66
CA GLY A 292 -4.85 0.83 -15.25
C GLY A 292 -5.86 1.95 -14.90
N LEU A 293 -5.79 3.07 -15.64
CA LEU A 293 -6.63 4.25 -15.40
C LEU A 293 -8.14 3.95 -15.47
N ASN A 294 -8.58 3.01 -16.30
CA ASN A 294 -10.00 2.68 -16.43
C ASN A 294 -10.49 1.89 -15.20
N ALA A 295 -9.69 0.93 -14.71
CA ALA A 295 -9.98 0.24 -13.45
C ALA A 295 -10.02 1.20 -12.24
N PHE A 296 -9.11 2.17 -12.17
CA PHE A 296 -9.12 3.19 -11.12
C PHE A 296 -10.29 4.18 -11.22
N LYS A 297 -10.79 4.48 -12.43
CA LYS A 297 -12.03 5.24 -12.61
C LYS A 297 -13.26 4.45 -12.16
N GLU A 298 -13.32 3.14 -12.41
CA GLU A 298 -14.41 2.30 -11.91
C GLU A 298 -14.39 2.22 -10.38
N ALA A 299 -13.20 2.11 -9.79
CA ALA A 299 -13.02 2.17 -8.35
C ALA A 299 -13.44 3.53 -7.75
N GLU A 300 -13.14 4.65 -8.41
CA GLU A 300 -13.63 5.98 -8.00
C GLU A 300 -15.17 6.01 -8.02
N LYS A 301 -15.82 5.49 -9.08
CA LYS A 301 -17.28 5.39 -9.11
C LYS A 301 -17.82 4.58 -7.93
N LEU A 302 -17.24 3.42 -7.58
CA LEU A 302 -17.73 2.62 -6.45
C LEU A 302 -17.55 3.36 -5.13
N ILE A 303 -16.38 3.96 -4.90
CA ILE A 303 -16.07 4.78 -3.71
C ILE A 303 -17.06 5.94 -3.56
N ARG A 304 -17.44 6.57 -4.68
CA ARG A 304 -18.43 7.65 -4.72
C ARG A 304 -19.85 7.16 -4.47
N HIS A 305 -20.26 6.00 -5.01
CA HIS A 305 -21.55 5.37 -4.69
C HIS A 305 -21.64 4.95 -3.21
N LEU A 306 -20.53 4.51 -2.60
CA LEU A 306 -20.41 4.21 -1.17
C LEU A 306 -20.34 5.48 -0.27
N ASN A 307 -20.75 6.63 -0.79
CA ASN A 307 -20.82 7.94 -0.11
C ASN A 307 -19.50 8.43 0.54
N PHE A 308 -18.33 7.88 0.18
CA PHE A 308 -17.04 8.42 0.65
C PHE A 308 -16.65 9.73 -0.04
N GLY A 309 -17.33 10.06 -1.13
CA GLY A 309 -17.00 11.19 -2.01
C GLY A 309 -15.78 10.92 -2.89
N GLU A 310 -15.41 11.91 -3.69
CA GLU A 310 -14.60 11.70 -4.90
C GLU A 310 -13.08 11.60 -4.62
N ILE A 311 -12.32 11.06 -5.57
CA ILE A 311 -10.85 11.15 -5.61
C ILE A 311 -10.48 12.30 -6.56
N PRO A 312 -9.68 13.30 -6.15
CA PRO A 312 -9.25 14.40 -7.03
C PRO A 312 -8.67 13.90 -8.35
N THR A 313 -9.14 14.49 -9.45
CA THR A 313 -8.81 14.06 -10.83
C THR A 313 -7.30 14.04 -11.10
N GLU A 314 -6.58 14.98 -10.49
CA GLU A 314 -5.14 15.17 -10.63
C GLU A 314 -4.38 13.92 -10.18
N ILE A 315 -4.81 13.29 -9.08
CA ILE A 315 -4.21 12.08 -8.51
C ILE A 315 -4.28 10.91 -9.52
N LEU A 316 -5.39 10.79 -10.25
CA LEU A 316 -5.57 9.74 -11.25
C LEU A 316 -4.81 10.04 -12.55
N THR A 317 -4.72 11.32 -12.96
CA THR A 317 -4.06 11.73 -14.22
C THR A 317 -2.55 11.88 -14.11
N GLU A 318 -2.00 12.15 -12.92
CA GLU A 318 -0.55 12.29 -12.69
C GLU A 318 0.13 10.99 -12.21
N SER A 319 -0.63 9.91 -12.03
CA SER A 319 -0.12 8.59 -11.65
C SER A 319 0.34 7.76 -12.85
N ASP A 320 1.29 6.84 -12.66
CA ASP A 320 1.82 5.99 -13.74
C ASP A 320 1.20 4.59 -13.73
N TYR A 321 0.89 4.12 -14.94
CA TYR A 321 0.24 2.84 -15.23
C TYR A 321 1.14 1.90 -16.06
N ASN A 322 2.40 2.27 -16.31
CA ASN A 322 3.38 1.43 -17.03
C ASN A 322 4.33 0.66 -16.09
N GLY A 323 4.17 0.81 -14.77
CA GLY A 323 4.95 0.12 -13.76
C GLY A 323 4.47 -1.31 -13.48
N THR A 324 4.96 -1.89 -12.39
CA THR A 324 4.60 -3.23 -11.92
C THR A 324 3.44 -3.18 -10.92
N CYS A 325 2.49 -4.12 -11.03
CA CYS A 325 1.55 -4.44 -9.95
C CYS A 325 2.25 -5.29 -8.86
N PRO A 326 1.77 -5.33 -7.60
CA PRO A 326 0.64 -4.55 -7.06
C PRO A 326 0.96 -3.05 -6.96
N THR A 327 -0.08 -2.21 -6.85
CA THR A 327 0.03 -0.74 -6.84
C THR A 327 0.92 -0.21 -5.71
N ASN A 328 1.82 0.72 -6.05
CA ASN A 328 2.73 1.39 -5.11
C ASN A 328 2.27 2.85 -4.92
N ILE A 329 1.77 3.21 -3.75
CA ILE A 329 1.27 4.56 -3.43
C ILE A 329 2.42 5.42 -2.88
N VAL A 330 2.54 6.65 -3.37
CA VAL A 330 3.48 7.68 -2.91
C VAL A 330 2.69 8.87 -2.38
N ASP A 331 2.85 9.16 -1.09
CA ASP A 331 2.21 10.27 -0.39
C ASP A 331 3.29 11.30 0.00
N TRP A 332 3.13 12.56 -0.41
CA TRP A 332 4.04 13.65 -0.01
C TRP A 332 3.68 14.26 1.36
N CYS A 333 2.72 13.67 2.06
CA CYS A 333 2.17 14.08 3.35
C CYS A 333 1.53 15.48 3.36
N GLN A 334 1.35 16.08 2.19
CA GLN A 334 0.70 17.37 1.91
C GLN A 334 -0.74 17.12 1.41
N PRO A 335 -1.72 18.00 1.71
CA PRO A 335 -3.11 17.79 1.30
C PRO A 335 -3.26 17.53 -0.21
N ASN A 336 -4.03 16.49 -0.56
CA ASN A 336 -4.30 16.02 -1.92
C ASN A 336 -3.06 15.66 -2.78
N LYS A 337 -1.85 15.62 -2.22
CA LYS A 337 -0.62 15.35 -2.95
C LYS A 337 -0.18 13.90 -2.79
N ILE A 338 -0.96 13.02 -3.41
CA ILE A 338 -0.73 11.57 -3.49
C ILE A 338 -0.66 11.20 -4.97
N ARG A 339 0.23 10.27 -5.34
CA ARG A 339 0.25 9.61 -6.65
C ARG A 339 0.53 8.12 -6.45
N PHE A 340 0.46 7.34 -7.51
CA PHE A 340 0.82 5.92 -7.46
C PHE A 340 1.47 5.44 -8.75
N VAL A 341 2.13 4.29 -8.66
CA VAL A 341 2.72 3.55 -9.79
C VAL A 341 2.16 2.13 -9.77
N THR A 342 1.53 1.74 -10.87
CA THR A 342 0.86 0.43 -11.03
C THR A 342 0.98 -0.07 -12.48
N CYS A 343 0.42 -1.25 -12.77
CA CYS A 343 0.38 -1.81 -14.11
C CYS A 343 -0.98 -1.55 -14.80
N LYS A 344 -0.96 -1.51 -16.14
CA LYS A 344 -2.14 -1.33 -17.00
C LYS A 344 -2.80 -2.63 -17.45
N ASP A 345 -2.25 -3.78 -17.04
CA ASP A 345 -2.65 -5.08 -17.53
C ASP A 345 -4.07 -5.45 -17.05
N VAL A 346 -4.94 -5.87 -17.96
CA VAL A 346 -6.34 -6.23 -17.65
C VAL A 346 -6.41 -7.62 -17.01
N SER A 347 -6.99 -7.72 -15.80
CA SER A 347 -7.36 -8.99 -15.18
C SER A 347 -8.35 -8.76 -14.03
N ILE A 348 -9.07 -9.81 -13.61
CA ILE A 348 -9.95 -9.76 -12.43
C ILE A 348 -9.14 -9.43 -11.17
N ALA A 349 -7.92 -9.98 -11.02
CA ALA A 349 -7.04 -9.69 -9.88
C ALA A 349 -6.66 -8.20 -9.83
N ASN A 350 -6.23 -7.62 -10.96
CA ASN A 350 -5.85 -6.21 -11.05
C ASN A 350 -7.05 -5.27 -10.87
N PHE A 351 -8.24 -5.66 -11.32
CA PHE A 351 -9.49 -4.92 -11.07
C PHE A 351 -9.79 -4.83 -9.56
N ILE A 352 -9.66 -5.93 -8.82
CA ILE A 352 -9.84 -5.97 -7.35
C ILE A 352 -8.73 -5.17 -6.65
N GLU A 353 -7.47 -5.26 -7.11
CA GLU A 353 -6.36 -4.45 -6.57
C GLU A 353 -6.50 -2.96 -6.85
N ALA A 354 -7.08 -2.55 -7.99
CA ALA A 354 -7.39 -1.15 -8.26
C ALA A 354 -8.42 -0.59 -7.27
N HIS A 355 -9.44 -1.36 -6.90
CA HIS A 355 -10.41 -0.98 -5.87
C HIS A 355 -9.78 -0.86 -4.48
N GLU A 356 -8.93 -1.81 -4.09
CA GLU A 356 -8.20 -1.75 -2.81
C GLU A 356 -7.24 -0.56 -2.77
N ALA A 357 -6.49 -0.30 -3.84
CA ALA A 357 -5.53 0.79 -3.93
C ALA A 357 -6.21 2.17 -3.98
N ALA A 358 -7.29 2.32 -4.75
CA ALA A 358 -8.10 3.54 -4.79
C ALA A 358 -8.70 3.84 -3.40
N MET A 359 -9.17 2.82 -2.68
CA MET A 359 -9.67 3.03 -1.32
C MET A 359 -8.56 3.31 -0.30
N LYS A 360 -7.34 2.77 -0.46
CA LYS A 360 -6.15 3.17 0.34
C LYS A 360 -5.78 4.65 0.12
N ILE A 361 -5.84 5.13 -1.12
CA ILE A 361 -5.69 6.57 -1.44
C ILE A 361 -6.81 7.36 -0.76
N LYS A 362 -8.07 6.93 -0.91
CA LYS A 362 -9.23 7.63 -0.34
C LYS A 362 -9.20 7.68 1.20
N TYR A 363 -8.75 6.62 1.87
CA TYR A 363 -8.52 6.59 3.31
C TYR A 363 -7.55 7.73 3.70
N LYS A 364 -6.37 7.81 3.07
CA LYS A 364 -5.39 8.88 3.34
C LYS A 364 -5.95 10.29 3.07
N LEU A 365 -6.82 10.45 2.07
CA LEU A 365 -7.51 11.73 1.83
C LEU A 365 -8.52 12.07 2.94
N ILE A 366 -9.37 11.12 3.36
CA ILE A 366 -10.35 11.32 4.46
C ILE A 366 -9.62 11.62 5.77
N ALA A 367 -8.58 10.85 6.10
CA ALA A 367 -7.72 11.05 7.25
C ALA A 367 -7.18 12.49 7.36
N ALA A 368 -6.73 13.04 6.23
CA ALA A 368 -6.17 14.39 6.15
C ALA A 368 -7.21 15.53 6.25
N THR A 369 -8.51 15.23 6.30
CA THR A 369 -9.56 16.25 6.53
C THR A 369 -9.75 16.60 8.01
N HIS A 370 -9.37 15.72 8.94
CA HIS A 370 -9.61 15.92 10.36
C HIS A 370 -8.54 16.83 10.98
N SER A 371 -8.94 17.96 11.58
CA SER A 371 -8.01 19.04 11.98
C SER A 371 -7.01 18.66 13.07
N ASN A 372 -7.32 17.65 13.89
CA ASN A 372 -6.42 17.17 14.94
C ASN A 372 -5.40 16.15 14.43
N ASN A 373 -5.61 15.60 13.22
CA ASN A 373 -4.87 14.45 12.70
C ASN A 373 -3.52 14.90 12.10
N THR A 374 -2.56 15.13 12.99
CA THR A 374 -1.22 15.62 12.63
C THR A 374 -0.42 14.59 11.81
N TYR A 375 0.79 14.96 11.36
CA TYR A 375 1.64 14.05 10.60
C TYR A 375 1.85 12.70 11.30
N ILE A 376 2.24 12.70 12.57
CA ILE A 376 2.65 11.46 13.25
C ILE A 376 1.46 10.56 13.55
N LEU A 377 0.28 11.16 13.76
CA LEU A 377 -0.97 10.46 13.93
C LEU A 377 -1.34 9.77 12.60
N ARG A 378 -1.44 10.51 11.48
CA ARG A 378 -1.75 9.98 10.13
C ARG A 378 -0.89 8.80 9.68
N GLU A 379 0.36 8.70 10.13
CA GLU A 379 1.28 7.63 9.77
C GLU A 379 1.37 6.49 10.80
N ALA A 380 0.70 6.56 11.96
CA ALA A 380 0.82 5.53 13.01
C ALA A 380 0.09 4.21 12.66
N PRO A 381 -1.20 4.18 12.26
CA PRO A 381 -1.94 2.97 11.83
C PRO A 381 -1.45 2.29 10.54
N ARG A 382 -0.24 2.59 10.04
CA ARG A 382 0.35 1.97 8.83
C ARG A 382 0.53 0.44 8.89
N TYR A 383 0.34 -0.16 10.07
CA TYR A 383 0.27 -1.62 10.29
C TYR A 383 -1.01 -2.06 11.03
N SER A 384 -1.99 -1.16 11.19
CA SER A 384 -3.27 -1.48 11.82
C SER A 384 -4.12 -2.39 10.93
N ALA A 385 -4.85 -3.31 11.55
CA ALA A 385 -5.85 -4.11 10.87
C ALA A 385 -6.88 -3.25 10.12
N VAL A 386 -7.30 -2.10 10.68
CA VAL A 386 -8.33 -1.23 10.09
C VAL A 386 -7.88 -0.57 8.78
N TYR A 387 -6.62 -0.15 8.71
CA TYR A 387 -6.04 0.49 7.51
C TYR A 387 -5.97 -0.47 6.31
N GLU A 388 -5.81 -1.78 6.58
CA GLU A 388 -5.86 -2.83 5.57
C GLU A 388 -7.32 -3.32 5.33
N ALA A 389 -8.16 -3.35 6.37
CA ALA A 389 -9.51 -3.91 6.31
C ALA A 389 -10.54 -3.05 5.56
N ILE A 390 -10.58 -1.73 5.78
CA ILE A 390 -11.56 -0.86 5.09
C ILE A 390 -11.35 -0.89 3.56
N PRO A 391 -10.11 -0.78 3.04
CA PRO A 391 -9.85 -0.96 1.61
C PRO A 391 -10.10 -2.39 1.11
N GLY A 392 -9.74 -3.40 1.91
CA GLY A 392 -10.03 -4.80 1.59
C GLY A 392 -11.53 -5.11 1.52
N PHE A 393 -12.35 -4.43 2.31
CA PHE A 393 -13.80 -4.53 2.26
C PHE A 393 -14.36 -3.91 0.98
N VAL A 394 -13.88 -2.72 0.57
CA VAL A 394 -14.28 -2.10 -0.71
C VAL A 394 -13.84 -2.96 -1.92
N SER A 395 -12.73 -3.68 -1.83
CA SER A 395 -12.32 -4.63 -2.89
C SER A 395 -13.09 -5.96 -2.88
N LEU A 396 -13.70 -6.38 -1.75
CA LEU A 396 -14.75 -7.40 -1.76
C LEU A 396 -16.04 -6.89 -2.41
N LEU A 397 -16.42 -5.63 -2.12
CA LEU A 397 -17.62 -5.02 -2.68
C LEU A 397 -17.55 -4.80 -4.20
N SER A 398 -16.37 -4.72 -4.82
CA SER A 398 -16.26 -4.60 -6.29
C SER A 398 -16.70 -5.86 -7.06
N LEU A 399 -16.76 -7.02 -6.39
CA LEU A 399 -17.37 -8.24 -6.93
C LEU A 399 -18.80 -8.49 -6.45
N ASN A 400 -19.40 -7.59 -5.67
CA ASN A 400 -20.82 -7.72 -5.29
C ASN A 400 -21.71 -7.69 -6.55
N PRO A 401 -22.80 -8.47 -6.64
CA PRO A 401 -23.66 -8.51 -7.84
C PRO A 401 -24.17 -7.13 -8.25
N HIS A 402 -24.54 -6.29 -7.28
CA HIS A 402 -25.01 -4.92 -7.53
C HIS A 402 -23.87 -3.96 -7.95
N SER A 403 -22.60 -4.32 -7.74
CA SER A 403 -21.45 -3.59 -8.29
C SER A 403 -21.13 -4.05 -9.70
N LEU A 404 -21.16 -5.37 -9.95
CA LEU A 404 -20.91 -5.96 -11.27
C LEU A 404 -21.96 -5.51 -12.30
N ASP A 405 -23.22 -5.35 -11.87
CA ASP A 405 -24.31 -4.81 -12.69
C ASP A 405 -24.08 -3.34 -13.06
N ARG A 406 -23.83 -2.47 -12.06
CA ARG A 406 -23.52 -1.03 -12.26
C ARG A 406 -22.28 -0.78 -13.13
N ALA A 407 -21.29 -1.67 -13.06
CA ALA A 407 -20.07 -1.62 -13.87
C ALA A 407 -20.27 -2.20 -15.29
N GLY A 408 -21.43 -2.79 -15.60
CA GLY A 408 -21.70 -3.47 -16.87
C GLY A 408 -20.97 -4.81 -17.05
N LEU A 409 -20.41 -5.37 -15.97
CA LEU A 409 -19.59 -6.59 -15.99
C LEU A 409 -20.43 -7.87 -15.92
N TYR A 410 -21.52 -7.88 -15.15
CA TYR A 410 -22.47 -9.00 -15.10
C TYR A 410 -23.88 -8.53 -14.67
N PRO A 411 -24.93 -8.75 -15.47
CA PRO A 411 -26.29 -8.31 -15.13
C PRO A 411 -26.86 -8.96 -13.86
N LEU A 412 -27.52 -8.15 -13.02
CA LEU A 412 -28.13 -8.60 -11.77
C LEU A 412 -29.31 -9.54 -12.01
N ASP A 413 -30.12 -9.32 -13.05
CA ASP A 413 -31.24 -10.20 -13.41
C ASP A 413 -30.72 -11.61 -13.71
N LYS A 414 -29.67 -11.74 -14.54
CA LYS A 414 -29.01 -13.01 -14.80
C LYS A 414 -28.44 -13.63 -13.52
N PHE A 415 -27.91 -12.81 -12.61
CA PHE A 415 -27.40 -13.30 -11.32
C PHE A 415 -28.47 -14.03 -10.50
N THR A 416 -29.71 -13.54 -10.51
CA THR A 416 -30.82 -14.09 -9.70
C THR A 416 -31.32 -15.47 -10.12
N TYR A 417 -30.94 -15.99 -11.30
CA TYR A 417 -31.30 -17.36 -11.71
C TYR A 417 -30.55 -18.42 -10.90
N ASN A 418 -29.25 -18.20 -10.60
CA ASN A 418 -28.40 -19.17 -9.89
C ASN A 418 -27.54 -18.52 -8.79
N PRO A 419 -28.14 -17.77 -7.85
CA PRO A 419 -27.40 -16.85 -6.97
C PRO A 419 -26.34 -17.57 -6.13
N ASN A 420 -26.62 -18.78 -5.64
CA ASN A 420 -25.64 -19.56 -4.86
C ASN A 420 -24.50 -20.12 -5.73
N TYR A 421 -24.78 -20.47 -6.99
CA TYR A 421 -23.73 -20.93 -7.93
C TYR A 421 -22.82 -19.77 -8.32
N HIS A 422 -23.39 -18.60 -8.62
CA HIS A 422 -22.62 -17.41 -8.93
C HIS A 422 -21.81 -16.92 -7.70
N ARG A 423 -22.40 -16.96 -6.50
CA ARG A 423 -21.69 -16.70 -5.22
C ARG A 423 -20.51 -17.66 -5.02
N LEU A 424 -20.68 -18.96 -5.29
CA LEU A 424 -19.60 -19.96 -5.23
C LEU A 424 -18.43 -19.59 -6.17
N VAL A 425 -18.70 -19.20 -7.42
CA VAL A 425 -17.64 -18.80 -8.37
C VAL A 425 -16.91 -17.54 -7.91
N LEU A 426 -17.63 -16.53 -7.40
CA LEU A 426 -17.03 -15.31 -6.84
C LEU A 426 -16.22 -15.60 -5.56
N GLN A 427 -16.71 -16.48 -4.69
CA GLN A 427 -15.97 -16.97 -3.52
C GLN A 427 -14.68 -17.69 -3.93
N LEU A 428 -14.69 -18.54 -4.96
CA LEU A 428 -13.48 -19.20 -5.46
C LEU A 428 -12.43 -18.19 -5.95
N ILE A 429 -12.84 -17.15 -6.68
CA ILE A 429 -11.96 -16.07 -7.15
C ILE A 429 -11.28 -15.37 -5.95
N ILE A 430 -12.06 -14.97 -4.93
CA ILE A 430 -11.51 -14.29 -3.74
C ILE A 430 -10.67 -15.25 -2.88
N ALA A 431 -11.06 -16.52 -2.74
CA ALA A 431 -10.36 -17.52 -1.95
C ALA A 431 -8.93 -17.78 -2.46
N LEU A 432 -8.74 -17.83 -3.79
CA LEU A 432 -7.44 -18.00 -4.43
C LEU A 432 -6.48 -16.81 -4.22
N ARG A 433 -7.02 -15.61 -3.96
CA ARG A 433 -6.27 -14.43 -3.54
C ARG A 433 -5.98 -14.46 -2.04
N ASP A 434 -6.99 -14.67 -1.21
CA ASP A 434 -6.93 -14.32 0.22
C ASP A 434 -6.37 -15.43 1.13
N LEU A 435 -6.80 -16.69 0.92
CA LEU A 435 -6.34 -17.81 1.76
C LEU A 435 -4.82 -18.05 1.62
N PRO A 436 -4.22 -17.93 0.41
CA PRO A 436 -2.77 -17.94 0.24
C PRO A 436 -2.06 -16.74 0.89
N LYS A 437 -2.65 -15.53 0.87
CA LYS A 437 -2.08 -14.34 1.53
C LYS A 437 -2.04 -14.51 3.05
N LEU A 438 -3.10 -15.00 3.69
CA LEU A 438 -3.09 -15.35 5.13
C LEU A 438 -1.98 -16.35 5.45
N ASN A 439 -1.89 -17.43 4.66
CA ASN A 439 -0.89 -18.46 4.88
C ASN A 439 0.54 -17.91 4.77
N PHE A 440 0.84 -17.13 3.73
CA PHE A 440 2.16 -16.54 3.52
C PHE A 440 2.53 -15.55 4.62
N TYR A 441 1.62 -14.63 4.98
CA TYR A 441 1.85 -13.66 6.05
C TYR A 441 2.13 -14.34 7.40
N MET A 442 1.34 -15.35 7.76
CA MET A 442 1.54 -16.11 8.99
C MET A 442 2.84 -16.93 8.95
N ALA A 443 3.15 -17.54 7.80
CA ALA A 443 4.36 -18.34 7.62
C ALA A 443 5.64 -17.52 7.76
N ALA A 444 5.71 -16.36 7.07
CA ALA A 444 6.90 -15.52 7.06
C ALA A 444 7.17 -14.89 8.43
N ASP A 445 6.14 -14.45 9.18
CA ASP A 445 6.32 -13.92 10.54
C ASP A 445 6.72 -15.03 11.53
N GLU A 446 6.07 -16.19 11.51
CA GLU A 446 6.44 -17.34 12.37
C GLU A 446 7.88 -17.82 12.13
N TRP A 447 8.31 -17.93 10.87
CA TRP A 447 9.68 -18.33 10.53
C TRP A 447 10.72 -17.29 11.01
N ARG A 448 10.49 -16.01 10.73
CA ARG A 448 11.37 -14.91 11.20
C ARG A 448 11.46 -14.88 12.72
N LEU A 449 10.34 -15.04 13.43
CA LEU A 449 10.33 -15.12 14.91
C LEU A 449 11.06 -16.37 15.42
N ARG A 450 10.91 -17.54 14.78
CA ARG A 450 11.63 -18.78 15.17
C ARG A 450 13.15 -18.63 15.03
N LEU A 451 13.63 -17.98 13.98
CA LEU A 451 15.04 -17.61 13.84
C LEU A 451 15.49 -16.62 14.92
N LEU A 452 14.72 -15.55 15.14
CA LEU A 452 15.04 -14.51 16.12
C LEU A 452 15.06 -15.01 17.56
N MET A 453 14.21 -16.00 17.89
CA MET A 453 14.17 -16.72 19.17
C MET A 453 15.24 -17.82 19.30
N GLY A 454 16.02 -18.13 18.26
CA GLY A 454 17.00 -19.22 18.28
C GLY A 454 16.39 -20.63 18.34
N LYS A 455 15.12 -20.79 17.91
CA LYS A 455 14.41 -22.09 17.88
C LYS A 455 14.89 -23.01 16.74
N ILE A 456 15.66 -22.49 15.79
CA ILE A 456 16.20 -23.21 14.63
C ILE A 456 17.73 -23.38 14.83
N PRO A 457 18.28 -24.61 14.81
CA PRO A 457 19.72 -24.86 14.94
C PRO A 457 20.54 -24.23 13.79
N MET A 458 21.71 -23.67 14.11
CA MET A 458 22.61 -23.02 13.13
C MET A 458 22.83 -23.81 11.83
N PRO A 459 23.07 -25.14 11.82
CA PRO A 459 23.30 -25.90 10.58
C PRO A 459 22.07 -26.04 9.68
N GLN A 460 20.88 -25.69 10.16
CA GLN A 460 19.60 -25.81 9.44
C GLN A 460 19.06 -24.45 8.98
N ILE A 461 19.60 -23.33 9.47
CA ILE A 461 19.06 -21.98 9.25
C ILE A 461 18.84 -21.67 7.75
N PHE A 462 19.78 -22.02 6.88
CA PHE A 462 19.74 -21.71 5.45
C PHE A 462 18.69 -22.49 4.66
N ASP A 463 18.36 -23.73 5.06
CA ASP A 463 17.29 -24.54 4.45
C ASP A 463 15.95 -24.41 5.21
N SER A 464 15.96 -23.81 6.39
CA SER A 464 14.82 -23.79 7.33
C SER A 464 13.57 -23.14 6.76
N TRP A 465 13.68 -22.17 5.85
CA TRP A 465 12.51 -21.59 5.19
C TRP A 465 11.79 -22.64 4.34
N ARG A 466 12.50 -23.36 3.48
CA ARG A 466 11.94 -24.41 2.62
C ARG A 466 11.24 -25.48 3.45
N GLU A 467 11.90 -25.99 4.48
CA GLU A 467 11.34 -27.02 5.35
C GLU A 467 10.13 -26.50 6.14
N PHE A 468 10.21 -25.28 6.68
CA PHE A 468 9.09 -24.66 7.39
C PHE A 468 7.89 -24.44 6.46
N ARG A 469 8.10 -23.82 5.29
CA ARG A 469 7.08 -23.51 4.29
C ARG A 469 6.43 -24.80 3.76
N LYS A 470 7.20 -25.85 3.51
CA LYS A 470 6.70 -27.18 3.11
C LYS A 470 5.76 -27.81 4.16
N ASN A 471 6.10 -27.73 5.44
CA ASN A 471 5.30 -28.32 6.52
C ASN A 471 4.15 -27.44 7.01
N PHE A 472 4.28 -26.11 6.94
CA PHE A 472 3.25 -25.15 7.38
C PHE A 472 2.19 -24.88 6.29
N SER A 473 2.62 -24.84 5.03
CA SER A 473 1.80 -24.41 3.88
C SER A 473 1.41 -25.53 2.93
N TYR A 474 2.06 -26.70 3.00
CA TYR A 474 1.95 -27.73 1.96
C TYR A 474 2.28 -27.18 0.55
N ILE A 475 3.38 -26.42 0.46
CA ILE A 475 3.98 -25.94 -0.79
C ILE A 475 5.49 -26.16 -0.74
N GLU A 476 6.08 -26.74 -1.78
CA GLU A 476 7.52 -26.88 -1.95
C GLU A 476 8.07 -25.62 -2.62
N SER A 477 9.10 -25.00 -2.05
CA SER A 477 9.73 -23.78 -2.59
C SER A 477 11.27 -23.82 -2.53
N SER A 478 11.90 -22.69 -2.86
CA SER A 478 13.32 -22.42 -2.64
C SER A 478 13.60 -22.08 -1.15
N ASN A 479 14.81 -21.61 -0.86
CA ASN A 479 15.19 -21.14 0.48
C ASN A 479 15.01 -19.63 0.66
N ASP A 480 14.85 -18.90 -0.44
CA ASP A 480 15.08 -17.47 -0.57
C ASP A 480 13.88 -16.68 -1.14
N ASP A 481 12.84 -17.34 -1.69
CA ASP A 481 11.68 -16.66 -2.27
C ASP A 481 10.92 -15.73 -1.31
N VAL A 482 11.03 -15.98 0.01
CA VAL A 482 10.57 -15.08 1.08
C VAL A 482 11.17 -13.67 0.97
N LEU A 483 12.36 -13.52 0.37
CA LEU A 483 13.04 -12.25 0.10
C LEU A 483 12.47 -11.53 -1.14
N GLY A 484 11.43 -12.07 -1.78
CA GLY A 484 10.65 -11.36 -2.79
C GLY A 484 9.71 -10.30 -2.20
N ASP A 485 9.29 -10.46 -0.93
CA ASP A 485 8.33 -9.55 -0.30
C ASP A 485 9.00 -8.28 0.29
N PRO A 486 8.53 -7.07 -0.05
CA PRO A 486 9.10 -5.82 0.45
C PRO A 486 9.03 -5.63 1.98
N TYR A 487 8.09 -6.25 2.68
CA TYR A 487 8.00 -6.18 4.15
C TYR A 487 9.04 -7.09 4.80
N VAL A 488 9.31 -8.28 4.24
CA VAL A 488 10.42 -9.14 4.64
C VAL A 488 11.75 -8.42 4.46
N LEU A 489 12.00 -7.83 3.27
CA LEU A 489 13.21 -7.08 2.96
C LEU A 489 13.42 -5.84 3.86
N THR A 490 12.33 -5.17 4.26
CA THR A 490 12.38 -4.00 5.17
C THR A 490 12.19 -4.35 6.65
N ASN A 491 12.27 -5.64 7.04
CA ASN A 491 12.06 -6.15 8.40
C ASN A 491 10.68 -5.86 9.05
N LYS A 492 9.70 -5.39 8.27
CA LYS A 492 8.36 -5.05 8.76
C LYS A 492 7.54 -6.31 9.07
N PRO A 493 6.64 -6.27 10.07
CA PRO A 493 5.71 -7.37 10.34
C PRO A 493 4.65 -7.51 9.24
N LEU A 494 4.17 -8.73 9.00
CA LEU A 494 3.04 -9.03 8.12
C LEU A 494 1.74 -9.28 8.90
N VAL A 495 1.80 -9.48 10.22
CA VAL A 495 0.62 -9.68 11.09
C VAL A 495 -0.45 -8.59 10.94
N GLY A 496 -0.08 -7.33 10.70
CA GLY A 496 -1.03 -6.25 10.41
C GLY A 496 -1.91 -6.51 9.18
N LYS A 497 -1.31 -7.01 8.09
CA LYS A 497 -2.02 -7.43 6.88
C LYS A 497 -2.90 -8.66 7.13
N PHE A 498 -2.38 -9.66 7.86
CA PHE A 498 -3.14 -10.84 8.26
C PHE A 498 -4.41 -10.43 9.01
N MET A 499 -4.28 -9.59 10.04
CA MET A 499 -5.38 -9.13 10.88
C MET A 499 -6.39 -8.28 10.09
N GLY A 500 -5.94 -7.41 9.19
CA GLY A 500 -6.84 -6.64 8.33
C GLY A 500 -7.60 -7.50 7.31
N LEU A 501 -6.96 -8.55 6.79
CA LEU A 501 -7.60 -9.49 5.87
C LEU A 501 -8.64 -10.39 6.57
N ILE A 502 -8.61 -10.51 7.89
CA ILE A 502 -9.67 -11.12 8.71
C ILE A 502 -10.77 -10.08 9.01
N LEU A 503 -10.38 -8.90 9.51
CA LEU A 503 -11.31 -7.84 9.89
C LEU A 503 -12.19 -7.34 8.73
N LYS A 504 -11.72 -7.40 7.48
CA LYS A 504 -12.58 -7.07 6.31
C LYS A 504 -13.78 -8.01 6.16
N TYR A 505 -13.68 -9.26 6.63
CA TYR A 505 -14.80 -10.21 6.61
C TYR A 505 -15.78 -9.93 7.75
N GLN A 506 -15.30 -9.65 8.97
CA GLN A 506 -16.17 -9.13 10.05
C GLN A 506 -16.90 -7.86 9.59
N LEU A 507 -16.21 -6.97 8.90
CA LEU A 507 -16.80 -5.75 8.33
C LEU A 507 -17.87 -6.07 7.29
N TYR A 508 -17.59 -6.99 6.36
CA TYR A 508 -18.59 -7.47 5.39
C TYR A 508 -19.83 -8.06 6.08
N GLN A 509 -19.63 -8.97 7.05
CA GLN A 509 -20.71 -9.58 7.84
C GLN A 509 -21.53 -8.52 8.58
N SER A 510 -20.89 -7.51 9.17
CA SER A 510 -21.58 -6.44 9.91
C SER A 510 -22.54 -5.61 9.06
N PHE A 511 -22.30 -5.46 7.75
CA PHE A 511 -23.28 -4.83 6.85
C PHE A 511 -24.25 -5.83 6.23
N ALA A 512 -23.83 -7.08 5.99
CA ALA A 512 -24.68 -8.11 5.39
C ALA A 512 -25.81 -8.55 6.34
N GLU A 513 -25.53 -8.68 7.64
CA GLU A 513 -26.52 -9.07 8.67
C GLU A 513 -27.54 -7.95 8.99
N GLU A 514 -27.31 -6.73 8.52
CA GLU A 514 -28.26 -5.63 8.62
C GLU A 514 -29.30 -5.63 7.48
N LEU A 515 -29.13 -6.48 6.45
CA LEU A 515 -30.07 -6.60 5.34
C LEU A 515 -31.29 -7.44 5.72
N MET A 516 -32.46 -7.05 5.23
CA MET A 516 -33.72 -7.78 5.46
C MET A 516 -33.91 -8.98 4.51
N LEU A 517 -33.20 -9.03 3.39
CA LEU A 517 -33.26 -10.08 2.36
C LEU A 517 -31.87 -10.23 1.69
N ASP A 518 -31.44 -11.47 1.43
CA ASP A 518 -30.14 -11.85 0.83
C ASP A 518 -29.84 -11.25 -0.56
N ASP A 519 -30.87 -10.78 -1.28
CA ASP A 519 -30.80 -10.15 -2.60
C ASP A 519 -30.74 -8.62 -2.55
N SER A 520 -30.90 -8.03 -1.37
CA SER A 520 -30.88 -6.57 -1.16
C SER A 520 -29.56 -5.93 -1.57
N ASP A 521 -29.63 -4.66 -1.99
CA ASP A 521 -28.49 -3.89 -2.48
C ASP A 521 -27.55 -3.45 -1.33
N LEU A 522 -26.63 -4.35 -0.99
CA LEU A 522 -25.58 -4.13 0.00
C LEU A 522 -24.78 -2.84 -0.26
N ILE A 523 -24.62 -2.41 -1.52
CA ILE A 523 -23.84 -1.21 -1.86
C ILE A 523 -24.59 0.04 -1.41
N SER A 524 -25.90 0.15 -1.70
CA SER A 524 -26.72 1.24 -1.17
C SER A 524 -26.86 1.18 0.35
N HIS A 525 -26.99 0.00 0.95
CA HIS A 525 -27.05 -0.15 2.41
C HIS A 525 -25.76 0.32 3.10
N VAL A 526 -24.60 -0.04 2.57
CA VAL A 526 -23.30 0.47 3.05
C VAL A 526 -23.22 1.99 2.84
N ALA A 527 -23.64 2.52 1.69
CA ALA A 527 -23.65 3.96 1.43
C ALA A 527 -24.52 4.75 2.43
N ASP A 528 -25.67 4.19 2.83
CA ASP A 528 -26.60 4.73 3.83
C ASP A 528 -26.11 4.59 5.29
N ARG A 529 -25.02 3.84 5.53
CA ARG A 529 -24.47 3.52 6.85
C ARG A 529 -22.95 3.74 6.95
N ASN A 530 -22.34 4.38 5.94
CA ASN A 530 -20.88 4.50 5.84
C ASN A 530 -20.24 5.36 6.93
N GLN A 531 -21.04 6.11 7.70
CA GLN A 531 -20.56 7.01 8.74
C GLN A 531 -19.62 6.32 9.74
N ARG A 532 -19.88 5.05 10.13
CA ARG A 532 -18.97 4.28 11.00
C ARG A 532 -17.59 4.03 10.39
N LEU A 533 -17.52 3.91 9.06
CA LEU A 533 -16.27 3.78 8.31
C LEU A 533 -15.56 5.14 8.20
N VAL A 534 -16.32 6.21 7.96
CA VAL A 534 -15.80 7.58 7.84
C VAL A 534 -15.25 8.09 9.18
N ASP A 535 -15.97 7.89 10.27
CA ASP A 535 -15.52 8.26 11.61
C ASP A 535 -14.25 7.52 11.99
N VAL A 536 -14.18 6.21 11.74
CA VAL A 536 -12.95 5.42 11.97
C VAL A 536 -11.81 5.83 11.02
N MET A 537 -12.09 6.30 9.80
CA MET A 537 -11.05 6.88 8.92
C MET A 537 -10.60 8.29 9.34
N MET A 538 -11.41 9.05 10.08
CA MET A 538 -11.02 10.38 10.59
C MET A 538 -10.35 10.30 11.97
N GLN A 539 -10.91 9.49 12.87
CA GLN A 539 -10.56 9.38 14.29
C GLN A 539 -9.65 8.18 14.58
N GLY A 540 -9.47 7.26 13.62
CA GLY A 540 -8.60 6.05 13.64
C GLY A 540 -7.14 6.25 14.02
N TYR A 541 -6.76 7.50 14.21
CA TYR A 541 -5.41 7.98 14.46
C TYR A 541 -5.24 8.51 15.89
N ASP A 542 -6.32 8.85 16.60
CA ASP A 542 -6.32 9.42 17.96
C ASP A 542 -6.41 8.37 19.07
N LEU A 543 -7.04 7.21 18.81
CA LEU A 543 -7.06 6.05 19.72
C LEU A 543 -6.36 4.84 19.08
N VAL A 544 -6.27 3.74 19.81
CA VAL A 544 -5.85 2.44 19.26
C VAL A 544 -7.02 1.79 18.53
N TRP A 545 -6.78 1.20 17.35
CA TRP A 545 -7.86 0.70 16.48
C TRP A 545 -8.73 -0.40 17.13
N THR A 546 -8.19 -1.19 18.07
CA THR A 546 -8.95 -2.22 18.79
C THR A 546 -10.09 -1.63 19.63
N GLU A 547 -9.93 -0.41 20.14
CA GLU A 547 -10.95 0.32 20.89
C GLU A 547 -12.14 0.74 20.00
N MET A 548 -11.93 0.80 18.67
CA MET A 548 -12.93 1.22 17.69
C MET A 548 -13.66 0.05 17.01
N VAL A 549 -13.25 -1.21 17.24
CA VAL A 549 -13.82 -2.38 16.54
C VAL A 549 -15.33 -2.50 16.79
N SER A 550 -15.78 -2.27 18.03
CA SER A 550 -17.22 -2.32 18.36
C SER A 550 -18.04 -1.29 17.58
N ASP A 551 -17.52 -0.07 17.39
CA ASP A 551 -18.20 0.99 16.65
C ASP A 551 -18.12 0.78 15.14
N LEU A 552 -16.95 0.34 14.65
CA LEU A 552 -16.70 -0.01 13.24
C LEU A 552 -17.65 -1.10 12.72
N LEU A 553 -18.02 -2.06 13.59
CA LEU A 553 -18.93 -3.16 13.30
C LEU A 553 -20.36 -2.92 13.82
N ALA A 554 -20.60 -1.80 14.53
CA ALA A 554 -21.81 -1.50 15.33
C ALA A 554 -22.32 -2.66 16.23
N LYS A 555 -21.40 -3.49 16.73
CA LYS A 555 -21.67 -4.70 17.53
C LYS A 555 -20.85 -4.69 18.82
N ARG A 556 -21.28 -5.46 19.82
CA ARG A 556 -20.49 -5.71 21.04
C ARG A 556 -19.44 -6.81 20.82
N GLU A 557 -18.69 -6.68 19.73
CA GLU A 557 -17.49 -7.48 19.45
C GLU A 557 -16.26 -6.78 20.04
N ASN A 558 -15.41 -7.54 20.72
CA ASN A 558 -14.27 -7.01 21.49
C ASN A 558 -12.90 -7.30 20.84
N GLY A 559 -12.87 -7.66 19.55
CA GLY A 559 -11.64 -8.04 18.86
C GLY A 559 -11.87 -8.75 17.52
N LEU A 560 -10.84 -9.45 17.06
CA LEU A 560 -10.87 -10.19 15.79
C LEU A 560 -11.49 -11.59 15.94
N GLU A 561 -12.31 -11.98 14.97
CA GLU A 561 -12.93 -13.30 14.90
C GLU A 561 -12.83 -13.90 13.48
N TYR A 562 -12.64 -15.22 13.39
CA TYR A 562 -12.51 -15.93 12.11
C TYR A 562 -13.85 -16.29 11.47
N THR A 563 -14.92 -16.31 12.27
CA THR A 563 -16.29 -16.75 11.96
C THR A 563 -16.80 -16.12 10.68
N ALA A 564 -16.72 -14.79 10.60
CA ALA A 564 -17.11 -14.00 9.44
C ALA A 564 -16.48 -14.45 8.11
N MET A 565 -15.22 -14.90 8.15
CA MET A 565 -14.51 -15.39 6.97
C MET A 565 -14.99 -16.79 6.59
N THR A 566 -15.15 -17.70 7.56
CA THR A 566 -15.68 -19.04 7.30
C THR A 566 -17.14 -19.01 6.82
N ASP A 567 -17.95 -18.09 7.36
CA ASP A 567 -19.33 -17.86 6.94
C ASP A 567 -19.41 -17.30 5.51
N TYR A 568 -18.53 -16.33 5.17
CA TYR A 568 -18.42 -15.80 3.80
C TYR A 568 -18.07 -16.89 2.77
N PHE A 569 -17.17 -17.82 3.11
CA PHE A 569 -16.75 -18.89 2.21
C PHE A 569 -17.60 -20.17 2.29
N ARG A 570 -18.73 -20.18 3.01
CA ARG A 570 -19.48 -21.41 3.29
C ARG A 570 -19.87 -22.22 2.04
N LEU A 571 -20.32 -21.57 0.96
CA LEU A 571 -20.69 -22.29 -0.28
C LEU A 571 -19.46 -22.90 -0.96
N LEU A 572 -18.31 -22.23 -0.91
CA LEU A 572 -17.04 -22.78 -1.35
C LEU A 572 -16.56 -23.93 -0.45
N ASP A 573 -16.76 -23.85 0.86
CA ASP A 573 -16.38 -24.91 1.81
C ASP A 573 -17.20 -26.20 1.56
N GLU A 574 -18.51 -26.05 1.36
CA GLU A 574 -19.46 -27.11 0.96
C GLU A 574 -19.11 -27.71 -0.42
N TYR A 575 -18.71 -26.88 -1.38
CA TYR A 575 -18.24 -27.32 -2.70
C TYR A 575 -16.89 -28.06 -2.64
N LEU A 576 -15.91 -27.54 -1.89
CA LEU A 576 -14.59 -28.15 -1.77
C LEU A 576 -14.66 -29.53 -1.12
N ASP A 577 -15.56 -29.74 -0.15
CA ASP A 577 -15.82 -31.09 0.37
C ASP A 577 -16.39 -32.02 -0.71
N SER A 578 -17.33 -31.56 -1.56
CA SER A 578 -17.88 -32.39 -2.63
C SER A 578 -16.88 -32.74 -3.74
N GLN A 579 -15.85 -31.92 -3.95
CA GLN A 579 -14.76 -32.23 -4.87
C GLN A 579 -13.67 -33.13 -4.25
N LEU A 580 -13.69 -33.36 -2.93
CA LEU A 580 -12.67 -34.12 -2.20
C LEU A 580 -13.20 -35.45 -1.61
N ASP A 581 -14.50 -35.55 -1.32
CA ASP A 581 -15.15 -36.81 -0.95
C ASP A 581 -16.26 -37.17 -1.97
N PRO A 582 -16.01 -38.11 -2.91
CA PRO A 582 -17.00 -38.55 -3.90
C PRO A 582 -18.13 -39.40 -3.31
N ALA A 583 -18.18 -39.64 -1.99
CA ALA A 583 -19.32 -40.22 -1.29
C ALA A 583 -20.27 -39.16 -0.69
N SER A 584 -19.98 -37.87 -0.82
CA SER A 584 -20.87 -36.80 -0.34
C SER A 584 -21.99 -36.49 -1.35
N GLU A 585 -23.25 -36.57 -0.91
CA GLU A 585 -24.45 -36.33 -1.76
C GLU A 585 -24.77 -34.82 -1.91
N THR A 586 -23.74 -33.98 -2.07
CA THR A 586 -23.86 -32.51 -2.13
C THR A 586 -24.20 -32.05 -3.55
N ASN A 587 -25.45 -32.27 -3.98
CA ASN A 587 -25.94 -31.88 -5.31
C ASN A 587 -25.98 -30.35 -5.51
N PHE A 588 -24.95 -29.80 -6.15
CA PHE A 588 -24.95 -28.46 -6.76
C PHE A 588 -25.59 -28.43 -8.17
N ASP A 589 -26.22 -29.53 -8.61
CA ASP A 589 -26.69 -29.73 -9.99
C ASP A 589 -28.07 -29.11 -10.31
N ASP A 590 -28.75 -28.45 -9.35
CA ASP A 590 -29.97 -27.65 -9.58
C ASP A 590 -29.67 -26.28 -10.27
N TYR A 591 -28.85 -26.29 -11.32
CA TYR A 591 -28.56 -25.10 -12.13
C TYR A 591 -29.68 -24.84 -13.15
N VAL A 592 -30.32 -23.68 -13.08
CA VAL A 592 -31.36 -23.22 -14.00
C VAL A 592 -30.71 -22.49 -15.17
N GLU A 593 -30.83 -23.01 -16.39
CA GLU A 593 -30.41 -22.25 -17.58
C GLU A 593 -31.27 -20.98 -17.72
N PRO A 594 -30.67 -19.77 -17.70
CA PRO A 594 -31.42 -18.55 -17.96
C PRO A 594 -31.86 -18.53 -19.43
N PRO A 595 -33.02 -17.91 -19.75
CA PRO A 595 -33.52 -17.85 -21.11
C PRO A 595 -32.48 -17.21 -22.03
N SER A 596 -32.31 -17.78 -23.23
CA SER A 596 -31.42 -17.25 -24.25
C SER A 596 -31.80 -15.80 -24.58
N GLU A 597 -30.82 -14.91 -24.55
CA GLU A 597 -30.95 -13.53 -25.02
C GLU A 597 -31.39 -13.57 -26.51
N VAL A 598 -32.68 -13.35 -26.78
CA VAL A 598 -33.23 -13.33 -28.14
C VAL A 598 -32.82 -12.00 -28.78
N ASP A 599 -31.99 -12.10 -29.82
CA ASP A 599 -31.61 -10.96 -30.65
C ASP A 599 -32.80 -10.55 -31.55
N ASP A 600 -33.75 -9.82 -30.98
CA ASP A 600 -34.85 -9.14 -31.70
C ASP A 600 -34.34 -7.91 -32.50
N SER A 601 -33.16 -8.02 -33.13
CA SER A 601 -32.69 -7.09 -34.16
C SER A 601 -32.85 -7.70 -35.56
N GLN A 602 -33.73 -7.07 -36.35
CA GLN A 602 -34.17 -7.61 -37.64
C GLN A 602 -33.06 -7.58 -38.69
N ASN A 603 -32.57 -8.76 -39.10
CA ASN A 603 -31.95 -8.97 -40.40
C ASN A 603 -32.70 -10.05 -41.18
N GLU A 604 -33.82 -9.64 -41.80
CA GLU A 604 -34.46 -10.42 -42.87
C GLU A 604 -33.51 -10.49 -44.08
N ILE A 605 -32.64 -11.49 -44.11
CA ILE A 605 -31.86 -11.80 -45.32
C ILE A 605 -32.84 -12.37 -46.35
N PHE A 606 -33.23 -11.53 -47.31
CA PHE A 606 -34.01 -11.94 -48.49
C PHE A 606 -33.24 -13.02 -49.28
N VAL A 607 -33.87 -14.17 -49.50
CA VAL A 607 -33.31 -15.29 -50.27
C VAL A 607 -34.22 -15.58 -51.46
N GLU A 608 -33.69 -15.43 -52.68
CA GLU A 608 -33.87 -16.29 -53.88
C GLU A 608 -33.39 -15.56 -55.16
N PRO A 609 -33.02 -16.26 -56.25
CA PRO A 609 -32.59 -17.66 -56.37
C PRO A 609 -31.28 -17.84 -57.20
N GLU A 610 -30.83 -19.09 -57.37
CA GLU A 610 -29.61 -19.45 -58.11
C GLU A 610 -29.70 -19.29 -59.65
N ILE A 611 -28.56 -19.03 -60.31
CA ILE A 611 -28.30 -19.41 -61.72
C ILE A 611 -26.88 -19.99 -61.83
N THR A 612 -26.68 -20.98 -62.73
CA THR A 612 -25.63 -22.00 -62.66
C THR A 612 -24.37 -21.78 -63.53
N ASN A 613 -23.23 -22.24 -63.02
CA ASN A 613 -22.02 -22.80 -63.68
C ASN A 613 -21.47 -22.23 -65.01
N LYS A 614 -20.15 -21.92 -65.01
CA LYS A 614 -19.20 -22.38 -66.05
C LYS A 614 -17.73 -22.34 -65.61
N GLU A 615 -16.84 -22.89 -66.44
CA GLU A 615 -15.55 -23.49 -66.04
C GLU A 615 -14.28 -22.65 -66.32
N VAL A 616 -13.30 -22.79 -65.41
CA VAL A 616 -11.83 -22.97 -65.59
C VAL A 616 -11.10 -22.29 -66.77
N VAL A 617 -10.08 -21.48 -66.44
CA VAL A 617 -8.76 -21.42 -67.12
C VAL A 617 -7.65 -21.18 -66.06
N HIS A 618 -6.47 -21.80 -66.25
CA HIS A 618 -5.22 -21.51 -65.52
C HIS A 618 -4.33 -20.56 -66.35
N GLU A 619 -3.59 -19.65 -65.70
CA GLU A 619 -2.25 -19.24 -66.18
C GLU A 619 -1.38 -18.70 -65.03
N GLU A 620 -0.09 -18.44 -65.29
CA GLU A 620 0.99 -18.55 -64.29
C GLU A 620 2.12 -17.51 -64.50
N VAL A 621 2.93 -17.27 -63.45
CA VAL A 621 4.25 -16.59 -63.42
C VAL A 621 4.30 -15.07 -63.78
N GLN A 622 4.79 -14.22 -62.88
CA GLN A 622 6.12 -13.56 -63.00
C GLN A 622 6.48 -12.59 -61.86
N THR A 623 7.74 -12.71 -61.42
CA THR A 623 8.45 -11.85 -60.47
C THR A 623 9.41 -10.91 -61.21
N HIS A 624 9.62 -9.69 -60.72
CA HIS A 624 10.77 -8.86 -61.12
C HIS A 624 11.35 -8.07 -59.94
N GLU A 625 12.67 -7.89 -59.95
CA GLU A 625 13.45 -7.17 -58.93
C GLU A 625 14.16 -5.93 -59.49
N ASN A 626 14.54 -5.04 -58.56
CA ASN A 626 15.78 -4.23 -58.54
C ASN A 626 15.96 -3.03 -59.51
N ILE A 627 17.00 -2.22 -59.20
CA ILE A 627 17.64 -1.15 -59.99
C ILE A 627 16.84 0.21 -59.95
N ASP A 628 17.37 1.36 -59.47
CA ASP A 628 18.76 1.71 -59.09
C ASP A 628 18.94 2.80 -58.00
N GLU A 629 20.08 2.66 -57.31
CA GLU A 629 21.08 3.63 -56.76
C GLU A 629 20.74 5.04 -56.21
N ASN A 630 21.43 5.39 -55.10
CA ASN A 630 22.43 6.47 -55.06
C ASN A 630 23.48 6.19 -53.95
N ILE A 631 24.78 6.37 -54.23
CA ILE A 631 25.92 6.07 -53.33
C ILE A 631 26.94 7.24 -53.34
N ILE A 632 27.60 7.47 -52.19
CA ILE A 632 29.01 7.88 -51.94
C ILE A 632 29.06 8.30 -50.45
N ASP A 633 29.72 7.57 -49.54
CA ASP A 633 31.18 7.40 -49.30
C ASP A 633 31.88 8.67 -48.73
N THR A 634 32.86 8.59 -47.82
CA THR A 634 33.69 7.45 -47.36
C THR A 634 34.24 7.63 -45.91
N ASP A 635 34.77 6.54 -45.33
CA ASP A 635 35.88 6.46 -44.34
C ASP A 635 35.71 7.06 -42.90
N ASP A 636 36.39 6.59 -41.83
CA ASP A 636 37.48 5.59 -41.73
C ASP A 636 37.52 4.78 -40.39
N GLU A 637 38.46 3.84 -40.29
CA GLU A 637 38.79 2.86 -39.24
C GLU A 637 38.65 3.25 -37.74
N SER A 638 38.29 2.26 -36.88
CA SER A 638 39.30 1.53 -36.05
C SER A 638 38.70 0.50 -35.07
N ASN A 639 39.53 -0.48 -34.67
CA ASN A 639 39.18 -1.58 -33.76
C ASN A 639 39.58 -1.30 -32.30
N ALA A 640 38.72 -1.63 -31.33
CA ALA A 640 39.14 -1.87 -29.94
C ALA A 640 38.27 -2.90 -29.21
N LYS A 641 38.89 -3.94 -28.65
CA LYS A 641 38.30 -4.72 -27.55
C LYS A 641 38.28 -3.85 -26.30
N PHE A 642 37.26 -3.98 -25.46
CA PHE A 642 37.38 -3.66 -24.04
C PHE A 642 36.93 -4.82 -23.16
N SER A 643 37.76 -5.15 -22.17
CA SER A 643 37.54 -6.18 -21.17
C SER A 643 36.85 -5.61 -19.93
N LEU A 644 36.21 -6.48 -19.14
CA LEU A 644 35.87 -6.16 -17.76
C LEU A 644 37.14 -5.82 -16.97
N GLU A 645 37.09 -4.74 -16.20
CA GLU A 645 37.87 -4.63 -14.96
C GLU A 645 36.95 -4.21 -13.81
N THR A 646 37.09 -4.89 -12.67
CA THR A 646 36.35 -4.62 -11.45
C THR A 646 36.97 -3.47 -10.68
N SER A 647 36.19 -2.43 -10.36
CA SER A 647 36.63 -1.32 -9.50
C SER A 647 36.08 -1.48 -8.08
N THR A 648 36.95 -1.44 -7.08
CA THR A 648 36.60 -1.57 -5.66
C THR A 648 36.18 -0.24 -5.05
N VAL A 649 35.10 -0.24 -4.28
CA VAL A 649 34.58 0.96 -3.60
C VAL A 649 35.49 1.33 -2.42
N GLY A 650 36.18 2.45 -2.53
CA GLY A 650 36.95 3.06 -1.43
C GLY A 650 36.03 3.81 -0.46
N VAL A 651 36.23 3.58 0.85
CA VAL A 651 35.53 4.32 1.91
C VAL A 651 36.06 5.76 2.00
N LEU A 652 35.16 6.75 2.01
CA LEU A 652 35.50 8.15 2.23
C LEU A 652 35.15 8.57 3.66
N GLU A 653 36.17 8.82 4.48
CA GLU A 653 36.01 9.45 5.80
C GLU A 653 35.56 10.91 5.67
N ILE A 654 34.52 11.30 6.40
CA ILE A 654 34.11 12.71 6.52
C ILE A 654 34.94 13.37 7.64
N LYS A 655 35.71 14.41 7.31
CA LYS A 655 36.40 15.26 8.29
C LYS A 655 35.72 16.63 8.42
N ASN A 656 35.56 17.06 9.67
CA ASN A 656 34.96 18.35 10.00
C ASN A 656 35.85 19.53 9.56
N PRO A 657 35.28 20.65 9.07
CA PRO A 657 36.03 21.85 8.73
C PRO A 657 36.34 22.72 9.96
N VAL A 658 37.45 23.47 9.86
CA VAL A 658 37.88 24.54 10.78
C VAL A 658 38.28 25.73 9.87
N PRO A 659 37.96 27.00 10.22
CA PRO A 659 37.85 28.08 9.24
C PRO A 659 39.19 28.69 8.78
N ALA A 660 39.13 29.45 7.67
CA ALA A 660 40.24 30.22 7.12
C ALA A 660 39.87 31.72 7.02
N GLU A 661 40.87 32.60 7.18
CA GLU A 661 40.75 34.06 7.02
C GLU A 661 41.31 34.54 5.66
N ASP A 662 41.06 35.81 5.33
CA ASP A 662 41.26 36.47 4.02
C ASP A 662 42.68 36.46 3.43
N GLN A 663 42.76 36.41 2.08
CA GLN A 663 43.56 37.40 1.32
C GLN A 663 43.21 37.58 -0.18
N LYS A 664 42.27 38.50 -0.45
CA LYS A 664 42.19 39.57 -1.48
C LYS A 664 42.86 39.52 -2.90
N ASN A 665 42.21 40.28 -3.80
CA ASN A 665 42.64 40.86 -5.10
C ASN A 665 42.59 39.91 -6.33
N THR A 666 42.15 40.28 -7.55
CA THR A 666 41.53 41.48 -8.21
C THR A 666 41.09 41.05 -9.64
N GLU A 667 40.19 41.67 -10.43
CA GLU A 667 39.23 42.80 -10.32
C GLU A 667 38.18 42.67 -11.49
N GLY A 668 37.02 43.34 -11.44
CA GLY A 668 36.09 43.47 -12.59
C GLY A 668 34.63 43.77 -12.20
N ASN A 669 34.02 44.81 -12.80
CA ASN A 669 32.64 45.27 -12.52
C ASN A 669 31.64 44.75 -13.58
N PRO A 670 30.34 44.55 -13.28
CA PRO A 670 29.43 45.65 -12.93
C PRO A 670 28.59 45.46 -11.66
N THR A 671 27.90 46.53 -11.25
CA THR A 671 27.19 46.62 -9.97
C THR A 671 25.77 46.03 -10.01
N GLU A 672 25.59 44.82 -9.48
CA GLU A 672 24.28 44.37 -9.01
C GLU A 672 24.02 44.87 -7.57
N ALA A 673 22.83 45.42 -7.32
CA ALA A 673 22.42 45.81 -5.98
C ALA A 673 22.11 44.54 -5.17
N SER A 674 22.95 44.24 -4.18
CA SER A 674 22.91 42.95 -3.48
C SER A 674 21.56 42.66 -2.82
N TYR A 675 21.18 41.39 -2.81
CA TYR A 675 19.91 40.84 -2.30
C TYR A 675 19.48 41.41 -0.93
N ASN A 676 20.47 41.73 -0.08
CA ASN A 676 20.31 42.37 1.23
C ASN A 676 19.53 43.70 1.15
N VAL A 677 19.75 44.54 0.13
CA VAL A 677 19.05 45.83 -0.04
C VAL A 677 17.56 45.62 -0.33
N TYR A 678 17.21 44.66 -1.19
CA TYR A 678 15.82 44.30 -1.46
C TYR A 678 15.14 43.66 -0.24
N TRP A 679 15.87 42.88 0.54
CA TRP A 679 15.37 42.31 1.81
C TRP A 679 15.03 43.40 2.82
N TRP A 680 15.91 44.39 3.04
CA TRP A 680 15.64 45.53 3.93
C TRP A 680 14.51 46.44 3.43
N LEU A 681 14.36 46.61 2.11
CA LEU A 681 13.19 47.30 1.53
C LEU A 681 11.89 46.54 1.82
N GLY A 682 11.89 45.21 1.66
CA GLY A 682 10.75 44.36 2.00
C GLY A 682 10.35 44.43 3.48
N VAL A 683 11.33 44.35 4.39
CA VAL A 683 11.12 44.54 5.84
C VAL A 683 10.55 45.93 6.14
N GLY A 684 11.07 46.98 5.49
CA GLY A 684 10.56 48.35 5.64
C GLY A 684 9.09 48.49 5.22
N VAL A 685 8.71 47.94 4.06
CA VAL A 685 7.32 47.94 3.58
C VAL A 685 6.40 47.16 4.53
N ALA A 686 6.82 45.98 4.99
CA ALA A 686 6.05 45.17 5.94
C ALA A 686 5.76 45.93 7.25
N ILE A 687 6.76 46.61 7.83
CA ILE A 687 6.59 47.44 9.03
C ILE A 687 5.60 48.59 8.76
N THR A 688 5.69 49.24 7.60
CA THR A 688 4.78 50.35 7.24
C THR A 688 3.33 49.88 7.15
N VAL A 689 3.08 48.72 6.52
CA VAL A 689 1.74 48.10 6.42
C VAL A 689 1.20 47.74 7.82
N LEU A 690 2.04 47.20 8.70
CA LEU A 690 1.65 46.82 10.06
C LEU A 690 1.26 48.06 10.90
N VAL A 691 2.01 49.16 10.80
CA VAL A 691 1.68 50.44 11.43
C VAL A 691 0.35 51.01 10.90
N ILE A 692 0.09 50.92 9.59
CA ILE A 692 -1.18 51.35 8.98
C ILE A 692 -2.36 50.50 9.49
N LEU A 693 -2.21 49.18 9.59
CA LEU A 693 -3.24 48.28 10.13
C LEU A 693 -3.55 48.60 11.60
N VAL A 694 -2.53 48.83 12.44
CA VAL A 694 -2.71 49.25 13.83
C VAL A 694 -3.45 50.59 13.91
N ALA A 695 -3.09 51.57 13.08
CA ALA A 695 -3.78 52.86 13.02
C ALA A 695 -5.26 52.74 12.60
N ILE A 696 -5.57 51.85 11.63
CA ILE A 696 -6.95 51.53 11.22
C ILE A 696 -7.73 50.89 12.38
N ILE A 697 -7.14 49.92 13.09
CA ILE A 697 -7.77 49.26 14.25
C ILE A 697 -8.04 50.26 15.37
N VAL A 698 -7.08 51.13 15.71
CA VAL A 698 -7.25 52.20 16.71
C VAL A 698 -8.36 53.17 16.30
N ARG A 699 -8.39 53.60 15.03
CA ARG A 699 -9.44 54.49 14.49
C ARG A 699 -10.84 53.83 14.54
N LYS A 700 -10.95 52.54 14.20
CA LYS A 700 -12.19 51.76 14.29
C LYS A 700 -12.67 51.63 15.75
N ARG A 701 -11.77 51.31 16.68
CA ARG A 701 -12.07 51.19 18.12
C ARG A 701 -12.49 52.52 18.76
N HIS A 702 -11.87 53.63 18.35
CA HIS A 702 -12.26 54.98 18.78
C HIS A 702 -13.64 55.41 18.24
N ASN A 703 -13.94 55.14 16.96
CA ASN A 703 -15.26 55.41 16.40
C ASN A 703 -16.37 54.59 17.09
N HIS A 704 -16.12 53.31 17.36
CA HIS A 704 -17.05 52.46 18.12
C HIS A 704 -17.32 53.02 19.53
N ARG A 705 -16.29 53.50 20.22
CA ARG A 705 -16.43 54.17 21.54
C ARG A 705 -17.32 55.42 21.44
N LYS A 706 -17.16 56.24 20.41
CA LYS A 706 -18.04 57.40 20.15
C LYS A 706 -19.48 57.03 19.78
N GLN A 707 -19.73 55.87 19.15
CA GLN A 707 -21.10 55.39 18.95
C GLN A 707 -21.76 54.96 20.27
N LEU A 708 -21.06 54.21 21.13
CA LEU A 708 -21.55 53.81 22.44
C LEU A 708 -21.83 55.03 23.34
N GLU A 709 -20.98 56.06 23.30
CA GLU A 709 -21.21 57.32 24.01
C GLU A 709 -22.44 58.10 23.49
N ARG A 710 -22.72 58.04 22.18
CA ARG A 710 -23.94 58.63 21.59
C ARG A 710 -25.20 57.87 22.04
N GLN A 711 -25.19 56.54 21.98
CA GLN A 711 -26.30 55.70 22.44
C GLN A 711 -26.60 55.93 23.93
N ARG A 712 -25.57 55.98 24.79
CA ARG A 712 -25.74 56.30 26.22
C ARG A 712 -26.36 57.67 26.46
N ARG A 713 -26.01 58.69 25.66
CA ARG A 713 -26.62 60.04 25.74
C ARG A 713 -28.05 60.11 25.21
N GLN A 714 -28.47 59.18 24.35
CA GLN A 714 -29.87 59.05 23.93
C GLN A 714 -30.70 58.35 25.02
N HIS A 715 -30.18 57.30 25.65
CA HIS A 715 -30.77 56.62 26.82
C HIS A 715 -30.73 57.42 28.14
N THR A 716 -30.30 58.68 28.12
CA THR A 716 -30.42 59.63 29.26
C THR A 716 -31.26 60.87 28.91
N ARG A 717 -32.03 60.81 27.81
CA ARG A 717 -32.97 61.84 27.36
C ARG A 717 -34.34 61.27 26.91
N ALA A 718 -34.57 60.00 27.19
CA ALA A 718 -35.88 59.36 27.28
C ALA A 718 -36.04 58.88 28.73
#